data_AF-A0A511R6E2-F1
#
_entry.id   AF-A0A511R6E2-F1
#
_cell.length_a   1.000
_cell.length_b   1.000
_cell.length_c   1.000
_cell.angle_alpha   90.00
_cell.angle_beta   90.00
_cell.angle_gamma   90.00
#
_symmetry.space_group_name_H-M   'P 1'
#
loop_
_entity.id
_entity.type
_entity.pdbx_description
1 polymer ?
#
loop_
_entity_poly.entity_id
_entity_poly.type
_entity_poly.pdbx_seq_one_letter_code
_entity_poly.pdbx_strand_id
1 'polypeptide(L)'
;MGWIEWCSFLLGGLIFWLLGWLLSWLFRGNTLRLQNQLTEAQAELGRLQADLTGYKATQSKLAQAEQELSGLRGQLKDFEGLKASFATVSKELDAATLKIQVLEGQLKDFEGLKTQLANLQARLGALQGERDRLQAEYSGLQARFEQLEGERNRLSAQILGYQGEMAVLSRQVEALRQDRDAQKSETANLSGKLAGMDGLMAVWEGLRQRFGSKQPEELEAHFAALQGEAEGARAELNRLRGEYQVALNELQALRGRIQSLEADQGKVAAMEAEIERYKNEFSALQARYATLEADQQKIQARYEARIQTLEGERSQLSSELQSMQNRLNALEQERDRARQESARLNTQLSGLQGSLSALEAIRARLGNLQPAELEVRIVAMQNERNQYAGELEALRKRIEAVAGERDHLRAEVEGLQKRLDNLSTDSNNVIAERNKLLAEVEKLRADLNQAQGAYQDLEAVRRELSDLRTRLARAEEERNWFAGEVEGLRKETEKARGNLAELEQLRREHASLQSRIAEYEKTLQNAEEDRRQMGANYTALQARIADYEARLAKAQERTADYDALATNLAAMQTRVSEAEATGAAAAPTPARPTKPRKAKPRQTKEVIGYRVTQSRTFRAEVVPEGHDPLGVIEGIGNTYQQKLWEAGIKTFEDLASTPQARLREVIGKDLEFDEWIVEARRFVRGVYKLSRATAGGTRRKADDLTRIEGIGPKIRDALVAAGITTFEALEAATEGQLHAAIEAAGISFAPSIPTWSRQAAYLVRGDEAGFQEYIARLTAGREE
;
A
#
# COMPACT_ATOMS: atom_id res chain seq x y z
N MET A 1 17.12 -57.93 -213.43
CA MET A 1 16.93 -58.67 -212.15
C MET A 1 17.38 -57.76 -211.00
N GLY A 2 16.92 -57.96 -209.76
CA GLY A 2 17.43 -57.22 -208.59
C GLY A 2 16.43 -56.43 -207.72
N TRP A 3 15.14 -56.76 -207.71
CA TRP A 3 14.10 -56.03 -206.94
C TRP A 3 13.60 -56.74 -205.65
N ILE A 4 14.20 -57.86 -205.26
CA ILE A 4 13.65 -58.74 -204.20
C ILE A 4 14.30 -58.52 -202.82
N GLU A 5 15.55 -58.08 -202.75
CA GLU A 5 16.32 -58.04 -201.49
C GLU A 5 15.83 -56.99 -200.48
N TRP A 6 15.15 -55.93 -200.92
CA TRP A 6 14.69 -54.85 -200.05
C TRP A 6 13.50 -55.21 -199.14
N CYS A 7 12.66 -56.17 -199.53
CA CYS A 7 11.44 -56.49 -198.77
C CYS A 7 11.72 -57.17 -197.42
N SER A 8 12.78 -57.99 -197.33
CA SER A 8 13.11 -58.74 -196.12
C SER A 8 13.57 -57.85 -194.97
N PHE A 9 14.21 -56.71 -195.26
CA PHE A 9 14.77 -55.84 -194.22
C PHE A 9 13.70 -55.05 -193.45
N LEU A 10 12.64 -54.62 -194.14
CA LEU A 10 11.54 -53.86 -193.53
C LEU A 10 10.66 -54.73 -192.60
N LEU A 11 10.47 -56.01 -192.93
CA LEU A 11 9.64 -56.90 -192.13
C LEU A 11 10.25 -57.19 -190.74
N GLY A 12 11.58 -57.38 -190.69
CA GLY A 12 12.30 -57.67 -189.44
C GLY A 12 12.24 -56.51 -188.43
N GLY A 13 12.36 -55.26 -188.91
CA GLY A 13 12.30 -54.07 -188.05
C GLY A 13 10.94 -53.90 -187.35
N LEU A 14 9.83 -54.18 -188.06
CA LEU A 14 8.48 -54.04 -187.51
C LEU A 14 8.21 -55.05 -186.37
N ILE A 15 8.66 -56.30 -186.53
CA ILE A 15 8.51 -57.35 -185.52
C ILE A 15 9.29 -57.01 -184.26
N PHE A 16 10.53 -56.50 -184.39
CA PHE A 16 11.36 -56.13 -183.25
C PHE A 16 10.76 -54.94 -182.46
N TRP A 17 10.20 -53.95 -183.16
CA TRP A 17 9.51 -52.82 -182.55
C TRP A 17 8.27 -53.26 -181.76
N LEU A 18 7.44 -54.15 -182.34
CA LEU A 18 6.26 -54.70 -181.67
C LEU A 18 6.60 -55.54 -180.44
N LEU A 19 7.66 -56.37 -180.49
CA LEU A 19 8.13 -57.10 -179.29
C LEU A 19 8.58 -56.14 -178.20
N GLY A 20 9.39 -55.13 -178.53
CA GLY A 20 9.87 -54.13 -177.57
C GLY A 20 8.73 -53.36 -176.89
N TRP A 21 7.70 -52.98 -177.67
CA TRP A 21 6.50 -52.34 -177.15
C TRP A 21 5.70 -53.25 -176.22
N LEU A 22 5.49 -54.52 -176.60
CA LEU A 22 4.67 -55.47 -175.86
C LEU A 22 5.33 -55.89 -174.54
N LEU A 23 6.66 -56.11 -174.52
CA LEU A 23 7.41 -56.30 -173.26
C LEU A 23 7.33 -55.05 -172.36
N SER A 24 7.51 -53.86 -172.91
CA SER A 24 7.44 -52.59 -172.16
C SER A 24 6.06 -52.38 -171.51
N TRP A 25 4.98 -52.68 -172.24
CA TRP A 25 3.61 -52.60 -171.74
C TRP A 25 3.34 -53.63 -170.62
N LEU A 26 3.73 -54.89 -170.84
CA LEU A 26 3.44 -56.00 -169.92
C LEU A 26 4.21 -55.87 -168.60
N PHE A 27 5.46 -55.38 -168.62
CA PHE A 27 6.21 -55.09 -167.40
C PHE A 27 5.73 -53.81 -166.68
N ARG A 28 5.30 -52.76 -167.41
CA ARG A 28 4.86 -51.49 -166.81
C ARG A 28 3.77 -51.65 -165.75
N GLY A 29 2.78 -52.52 -166.00
CA GLY A 29 1.70 -52.78 -165.05
C GLY A 29 2.19 -53.37 -163.73
N ASN A 30 3.12 -54.34 -163.79
CA ASN A 30 3.72 -54.93 -162.59
C ASN A 30 4.66 -53.96 -161.87
N THR A 31 5.46 -53.17 -162.59
CA THR A 31 6.36 -52.18 -161.94
C THR A 31 5.58 -51.10 -161.19
N LEU A 32 4.46 -50.60 -161.76
CA LEU A 32 3.60 -49.63 -161.08
C LEU A 32 2.92 -50.24 -159.84
N ARG A 33 2.47 -51.50 -159.92
CA ARG A 33 1.86 -52.19 -158.78
C ARG A 33 2.85 -52.41 -157.64
N LEU A 34 4.09 -52.81 -157.95
CA LEU A 34 5.16 -52.96 -156.97
C LEU A 34 5.62 -51.62 -156.40
N GLN A 35 5.66 -50.54 -157.20
CA GLN A 35 5.95 -49.19 -156.70
C GLN A 35 4.88 -48.69 -155.73
N ASN A 36 3.58 -48.88 -156.04
CA ASN A 36 2.51 -48.52 -155.12
C ASN A 36 2.57 -49.33 -153.81
N GLN A 37 2.78 -50.64 -153.88
CA GLN A 37 2.94 -51.47 -152.68
C GLN A 37 4.18 -51.08 -151.86
N LEU A 38 5.26 -50.64 -152.51
CA LEU A 38 6.45 -50.14 -151.82
C LEU A 38 6.17 -48.79 -151.13
N THR A 39 5.44 -47.86 -151.75
CA THR A 39 5.08 -46.58 -151.11
C THR A 39 4.03 -46.74 -150.02
N GLU A 40 3.07 -47.66 -150.16
CA GLU A 40 2.15 -48.04 -149.09
C GLU A 40 2.90 -48.64 -147.90
N ALA A 41 3.78 -49.64 -148.14
CA ALA A 41 4.61 -50.22 -147.08
C ALA A 41 5.55 -49.19 -146.42
N GLN A 42 6.13 -48.26 -147.19
CA GLN A 42 6.93 -47.17 -146.63
C GLN A 42 6.09 -46.19 -145.79
N ALA A 43 4.85 -45.91 -146.19
CA ALA A 43 3.93 -45.09 -145.41
C ALA A 43 3.47 -45.79 -144.11
N GLU A 44 3.23 -47.10 -144.14
CA GLU A 44 2.95 -47.89 -142.94
C GLU A 44 4.15 -47.99 -142.01
N LEU A 45 5.36 -48.19 -142.54
CA LEU A 45 6.59 -48.22 -141.74
C LEU A 45 6.86 -46.84 -141.11
N GLY A 46 6.58 -45.75 -141.84
CA GLY A 46 6.61 -44.38 -141.30
C GLY A 46 5.57 -44.14 -140.20
N ARG A 47 4.34 -44.66 -140.34
CA ARG A 47 3.31 -44.62 -139.27
C ARG A 47 3.75 -45.41 -138.05
N LEU A 48 4.20 -46.65 -138.21
CA LEU A 48 4.68 -47.49 -137.12
C LEU A 48 5.91 -46.89 -136.41
N GLN A 49 6.79 -46.19 -137.13
CA GLN A 49 7.86 -45.41 -136.52
C GLN A 49 7.33 -44.22 -135.71
N ALA A 50 6.35 -43.48 -136.24
CA ALA A 50 5.69 -42.39 -135.51
C ALA A 50 5.01 -42.91 -134.23
N ASP A 51 4.22 -43.98 -134.33
CA ASP A 51 3.54 -44.62 -133.19
C ASP A 51 4.55 -45.14 -132.15
N LEU A 52 5.67 -45.72 -132.57
CA LEU A 52 6.75 -46.15 -131.68
C LEU A 52 7.43 -44.95 -130.98
N THR A 53 7.59 -43.81 -131.64
CA THR A 53 8.06 -42.58 -130.97
C THR A 53 7.02 -42.01 -130.02
N GLY A 54 5.72 -42.08 -130.36
CA GLY A 54 4.61 -41.74 -129.49
C GLY A 54 4.59 -42.60 -128.22
N TYR A 55 4.74 -43.92 -128.35
CA TYR A 55 4.80 -44.86 -127.24
C TYR A 55 6.02 -44.61 -126.34
N LYS A 56 7.19 -44.30 -126.91
CA LYS A 56 8.37 -43.91 -126.12
C LYS A 56 8.16 -42.57 -125.39
N ALA A 57 7.44 -41.62 -126.00
CA ALA A 57 7.10 -40.35 -125.36
C ALA A 57 6.07 -40.53 -124.22
N THR A 58 5.09 -41.43 -124.35
CA THR A 58 4.16 -41.75 -123.25
C THR A 58 4.84 -42.56 -122.15
N GLN A 59 5.74 -43.50 -122.48
CA GLN A 59 6.55 -44.23 -121.50
C GLN A 59 7.45 -43.29 -120.68
N SER A 60 8.07 -42.30 -121.33
CA SER A 60 8.87 -41.26 -120.64
C SER A 60 8.01 -40.42 -119.68
N LYS A 61 6.81 -40.00 -120.11
CA LYS A 61 5.85 -39.29 -119.25
C LYS A 61 5.34 -40.14 -118.09
N LEU A 62 5.15 -41.45 -118.29
CA LEU A 62 4.76 -42.37 -117.24
C LEU A 62 5.87 -42.48 -116.17
N ALA A 63 7.13 -42.64 -116.59
CA ALA A 63 8.26 -42.67 -115.66
C ALA A 63 8.41 -41.34 -114.87
N GLN A 64 8.15 -40.19 -115.51
CA GLN A 64 8.10 -38.90 -114.83
C GLN A 64 6.95 -38.85 -113.80
N ALA A 65 5.75 -39.28 -114.17
CA ALA A 65 4.60 -39.32 -113.25
C ALA A 65 4.81 -40.30 -112.09
N GLU A 66 5.47 -41.44 -112.30
CA GLU A 66 5.87 -42.39 -111.26
C GLU A 66 6.91 -41.77 -110.30
N GLN A 67 7.87 -41.01 -110.83
CA GLN A 67 8.84 -40.27 -110.03
C GLN A 67 8.17 -39.16 -109.20
N GLU A 68 7.25 -38.38 -109.79
CA GLU A 68 6.44 -37.37 -109.09
C GLU A 68 5.57 -38.00 -107.99
N LEU A 69 4.90 -39.12 -108.28
CA LEU A 69 4.14 -39.89 -107.28
C LEU A 69 5.03 -40.44 -106.15
N SER A 70 6.28 -40.79 -106.43
CA SER A 70 7.24 -41.18 -105.39
C SER A 70 7.64 -40.01 -104.48
N GLY A 71 7.84 -38.82 -105.06
CA GLY A 71 8.13 -37.58 -104.32
C GLY A 71 6.94 -37.13 -103.46
N LEU A 72 5.73 -37.15 -104.02
CA LEU A 72 4.49 -36.83 -103.31
C LEU A 72 4.22 -37.82 -102.15
N ARG A 73 4.53 -39.11 -102.32
CA ARG A 73 4.48 -40.10 -101.22
C ARG A 73 5.50 -39.82 -100.12
N GLY A 74 6.69 -39.32 -100.47
CA GLY A 74 7.68 -38.82 -99.50
C GLY A 74 7.12 -37.65 -98.69
N GLN A 75 6.67 -36.60 -99.37
CA GLN A 75 6.09 -35.40 -98.74
C GLN A 75 4.86 -35.72 -97.87
N LEU A 76 4.02 -36.69 -98.28
CA LEU A 76 2.88 -37.14 -97.47
C LEU A 76 3.35 -37.79 -96.16
N LYS A 77 4.38 -38.63 -96.21
CA LYS A 77 4.98 -39.27 -95.02
C LYS A 77 5.65 -38.24 -94.10
N ASP A 78 6.32 -37.24 -94.67
CA ASP A 78 6.91 -36.14 -93.89
C ASP A 78 5.82 -35.31 -93.20
N PHE A 79 4.67 -35.09 -93.86
CA PHE A 79 3.51 -34.42 -93.29
C PHE A 79 2.84 -35.25 -92.18
N GLU A 80 2.77 -36.58 -92.31
CA GLU A 80 2.34 -37.47 -91.22
C GLU A 80 3.30 -37.41 -90.02
N GLY A 81 4.61 -37.37 -90.26
CA GLY A 81 5.63 -37.15 -89.23
C GLY A 81 5.47 -35.82 -88.51
N LEU A 82 5.24 -34.72 -89.25
CA LEU A 82 4.99 -33.39 -88.69
C LEU A 82 3.69 -33.34 -87.87
N LYS A 83 2.63 -34.01 -88.34
CA LYS A 83 1.36 -34.17 -87.62
C LYS A 83 1.54 -34.96 -86.32
N ALA A 84 2.40 -35.98 -86.32
CA ALA A 84 2.76 -36.72 -85.11
C ALA A 84 3.54 -35.83 -84.12
N SER A 85 4.52 -35.04 -84.58
CA SER A 85 5.25 -34.12 -83.68
C SER A 85 4.34 -33.03 -83.10
N PHE A 86 3.39 -32.51 -83.87
CA PHE A 86 2.39 -31.56 -83.37
C PHE A 86 1.49 -32.18 -82.28
N ALA A 87 1.10 -33.45 -82.43
CA ALA A 87 0.33 -34.16 -81.42
C ALA A 87 1.13 -34.42 -80.12
N THR A 88 2.47 -34.57 -80.21
CA THR A 88 3.34 -34.62 -79.03
C THR A 88 3.43 -33.25 -78.34
N VAL A 89 3.73 -32.18 -79.09
CA VAL A 89 3.83 -30.81 -78.56
C VAL A 89 2.51 -30.35 -77.93
N SER A 90 1.35 -30.74 -78.49
CA SER A 90 0.04 -30.48 -77.88
C SER A 90 -0.07 -31.11 -76.49
N LYS A 91 0.31 -32.40 -76.34
CA LYS A 91 0.28 -33.08 -75.03
C LYS A 91 1.26 -32.49 -74.02
N GLU A 92 2.42 -32.04 -74.49
CA GLU A 92 3.40 -31.33 -73.65
C GLU A 92 2.85 -29.97 -73.18
N LEU A 93 2.12 -29.25 -74.03
CA LEU A 93 1.43 -28.01 -73.69
C LEU A 93 0.27 -28.23 -72.71
N ASP A 94 -0.53 -29.29 -72.91
CA ASP A 94 -1.61 -29.69 -72.00
C ASP A 94 -1.04 -30.04 -70.61
N ALA A 95 0.04 -30.83 -70.57
CA ALA A 95 0.74 -31.19 -69.34
C ALA A 95 1.39 -30.00 -68.65
N ALA A 96 1.96 -29.04 -69.40
CA ALA A 96 2.49 -27.79 -68.86
C ALA A 96 1.37 -26.91 -68.28
N THR A 97 0.22 -26.84 -68.94
CA THR A 97 -0.96 -26.07 -68.48
C THR A 97 -1.49 -26.61 -67.16
N LEU A 98 -1.62 -27.94 -67.02
CA LEU A 98 -1.97 -28.59 -65.75
C LEU A 98 -0.92 -28.30 -64.65
N LYS A 99 0.37 -28.26 -64.99
CA LYS A 99 1.44 -27.91 -64.05
C LYS A 99 1.34 -26.47 -63.55
N ILE A 100 0.97 -25.53 -64.43
CA ILE A 100 0.74 -24.12 -64.07
C ILE A 100 -0.44 -24.02 -63.10
N GLN A 101 -1.57 -24.68 -63.39
CA GLN A 101 -2.75 -24.68 -62.50
C GLN A 101 -2.44 -25.23 -61.10
N VAL A 102 -1.60 -26.27 -60.98
CA VAL A 102 -1.15 -26.80 -59.68
C VAL A 102 -0.27 -25.79 -58.94
N LEU A 103 0.62 -25.09 -59.64
CA LEU A 103 1.48 -24.03 -59.06
C LEU A 103 0.66 -22.80 -58.62
N GLU A 104 -0.37 -22.41 -59.37
CA GLU A 104 -1.31 -21.35 -59.00
C GLU A 104 -2.09 -21.70 -57.73
N GLY A 105 -2.51 -22.97 -57.58
CA GLY A 105 -3.10 -23.49 -56.34
C GLY A 105 -2.14 -23.39 -55.16
N GLN A 106 -0.91 -23.87 -55.31
CA GLN A 106 0.13 -23.82 -54.27
C GLN A 106 0.50 -22.39 -53.87
N LEU A 107 0.53 -21.43 -54.81
CA LEU A 107 0.71 -20.01 -54.53
C LEU A 107 -0.42 -19.45 -53.66
N LYS A 108 -1.67 -19.83 -53.95
CA LYS A 108 -2.85 -19.38 -53.19
C LYS A 108 -2.87 -19.95 -51.77
N ASP A 109 -2.46 -21.20 -51.59
CA ASP A 109 -2.29 -21.81 -50.26
C ASP A 109 -1.18 -21.10 -49.46
N PHE A 110 -0.09 -20.69 -50.14
CA PHE A 110 0.99 -19.91 -49.53
C PHE A 110 0.54 -18.50 -49.09
N GLU A 111 -0.32 -17.83 -49.86
CA GLU A 111 -0.96 -16.57 -49.41
C GLU A 111 -1.89 -16.78 -48.20
N GLY A 112 -2.60 -17.92 -48.16
CA GLY A 112 -3.38 -18.34 -46.99
C GLY A 112 -2.51 -18.50 -45.75
N LEU A 113 -1.40 -19.24 -45.84
CA LEU A 113 -0.43 -19.43 -44.77
C LEU A 113 0.21 -18.11 -44.32
N LYS A 114 0.57 -17.22 -45.25
CA LYS A 114 1.09 -15.87 -44.96
C LYS A 114 0.07 -15.03 -44.18
N THR A 115 -1.21 -15.15 -44.50
CA THR A 115 -2.31 -14.47 -43.80
C THR A 115 -2.51 -15.06 -42.39
N GLN A 116 -2.40 -16.37 -42.23
CA GLN A 116 -2.43 -17.03 -40.91
C GLN A 116 -1.24 -16.60 -40.04
N LEU A 117 -0.04 -16.51 -40.60
CA LEU A 117 1.16 -16.03 -39.90
C LEU A 117 0.98 -14.60 -39.37
N ALA A 118 0.45 -13.68 -40.19
CA ALA A 118 0.18 -12.30 -39.78
C ALA A 118 -0.86 -12.24 -38.63
N ASN A 119 -1.91 -13.05 -38.69
CA ASN A 119 -2.91 -13.15 -37.62
C ASN A 119 -2.33 -13.74 -36.32
N LEU A 120 -1.43 -14.71 -36.41
CA LEU A 120 -0.71 -15.25 -35.25
C LEU A 120 0.24 -14.22 -34.64
N GLN A 121 1.00 -13.48 -35.46
CA GLN A 121 1.86 -12.39 -35.00
C GLN A 121 1.06 -11.28 -34.29
N ALA A 122 -0.09 -10.89 -34.83
CA ALA A 122 -0.98 -9.91 -34.19
C ALA A 122 -1.51 -10.40 -32.83
N ARG A 123 -1.91 -11.68 -32.72
CA ARG A 123 -2.30 -12.29 -31.44
C ARG A 123 -1.15 -12.35 -30.43
N LEU A 124 0.07 -12.66 -30.90
CA LEU A 124 1.25 -12.72 -30.04
C LEU A 124 1.59 -11.33 -29.47
N GLY A 125 1.49 -10.27 -30.29
CA GLY A 125 1.62 -8.89 -29.82
C GLY A 125 0.52 -8.46 -28.83
N ALA A 126 -0.72 -8.89 -29.04
CA ALA A 126 -1.81 -8.63 -28.08
C ALA A 126 -1.57 -9.31 -26.72
N LEU A 127 -1.17 -10.60 -26.73
CA LEU A 127 -0.83 -11.35 -25.51
C LEU A 127 0.41 -10.79 -24.79
N GLN A 128 1.37 -10.21 -25.52
CA GLN A 128 2.48 -9.46 -24.93
C GLN A 128 1.96 -8.21 -24.19
N GLY A 129 1.10 -7.41 -24.83
CA GLY A 129 0.48 -6.25 -24.19
C GLY A 129 -0.38 -6.58 -22.95
N GLU A 130 -1.12 -7.70 -22.98
CA GLU A 130 -1.85 -8.19 -21.80
C GLU A 130 -0.91 -8.62 -20.68
N ARG A 131 0.18 -9.34 -20.98
CA ARG A 131 1.19 -9.73 -19.99
C ARG A 131 1.90 -8.52 -19.38
N ASP A 132 2.30 -7.55 -20.19
CA ASP A 132 3.00 -6.34 -19.73
C ASP A 132 2.08 -5.47 -18.85
N ARG A 133 0.78 -5.42 -19.19
CA ARG A 133 -0.26 -4.81 -18.35
C ARG A 133 -0.44 -5.55 -17.02
N LEU A 134 -0.58 -6.88 -17.03
CA LEU A 134 -0.73 -7.68 -15.82
C LEU A 134 0.49 -7.56 -14.90
N GLN A 135 1.69 -7.43 -15.46
CA GLN A 135 2.92 -7.19 -14.71
C GLN A 135 2.94 -5.80 -14.05
N ALA A 136 2.41 -4.77 -14.72
CA ALA A 136 2.22 -3.45 -14.11
C ALA A 136 1.17 -3.48 -12.99
N GLU A 137 0.01 -4.12 -13.21
CA GLU A 137 -1.03 -4.30 -12.20
C GLU A 137 -0.51 -5.09 -10.98
N TYR A 138 0.33 -6.11 -11.19
CA TYR A 138 1.02 -6.85 -10.11
C TYR A 138 1.96 -5.94 -9.30
N SER A 139 2.82 -5.15 -9.95
CA SER A 139 3.72 -4.21 -9.22
C SER A 139 2.95 -3.15 -8.43
N GLY A 140 1.81 -2.68 -8.96
CA GLY A 140 0.93 -1.75 -8.24
C GLY A 140 0.22 -2.40 -7.04
N LEU A 141 -0.02 -3.71 -7.09
CA LEU A 141 -0.57 -4.46 -5.96
C LEU A 141 0.49 -4.73 -4.89
N GLN A 142 1.74 -5.02 -5.29
CA GLN A 142 2.87 -5.19 -4.38
C GLN A 142 3.15 -3.90 -3.58
N ALA A 143 3.23 -2.75 -4.26
CA ALA A 143 3.44 -1.46 -3.58
C ALA A 143 2.33 -1.12 -2.56
N ARG A 144 1.09 -1.55 -2.83
CA ARG A 144 -0.03 -1.42 -1.86
C ARG A 144 0.11 -2.37 -0.67
N PHE A 145 0.65 -3.56 -0.86
CA PHE A 145 0.94 -4.48 0.24
C PHE A 145 2.03 -3.92 1.15
N GLU A 146 3.10 -3.37 0.56
CA GLU A 146 4.19 -2.69 1.28
C GLU A 146 3.68 -1.46 2.07
N GLN A 147 2.76 -0.68 1.50
CA GLN A 147 2.07 0.41 2.21
C GLN A 147 1.25 -0.11 3.41
N LEU A 148 0.40 -1.12 3.20
CA LEU A 148 -0.45 -1.70 4.26
C LEU A 148 0.39 -2.36 5.37
N GLU A 149 1.56 -2.92 5.05
CA GLU A 149 2.54 -3.40 6.03
C GLU A 149 3.13 -2.25 6.85
N GLY A 150 3.49 -1.13 6.21
CA GLY A 150 3.91 0.10 6.89
C GLY A 150 2.84 0.65 7.84
N GLU A 151 1.59 0.73 7.38
CA GLU A 151 0.44 1.19 8.18
C GLU A 151 0.15 0.25 9.37
N ARG A 152 0.13 -1.07 9.14
CA ARG A 152 -0.01 -2.09 10.19
C ARG A 152 1.09 -1.98 11.24
N ASN A 153 2.33 -1.78 10.83
CA ASN A 153 3.47 -1.61 11.75
C ASN A 153 3.37 -0.31 12.55
N ARG A 154 2.91 0.79 11.92
CA ARG A 154 2.64 2.08 12.59
C ARG A 154 1.51 1.98 13.62
N LEU A 155 0.42 1.29 13.30
CA LEU A 155 -0.69 1.00 14.22
C LEU A 155 -0.24 0.11 15.39
N SER A 156 0.58 -0.92 15.13
CA SER A 156 1.16 -1.78 16.17
C SER A 156 2.03 -0.97 17.16
N ALA A 157 2.86 -0.06 16.66
CA ALA A 157 3.65 0.86 17.48
C ALA A 157 2.77 1.82 18.31
N GLN A 158 1.65 2.31 17.76
CA GLN A 158 0.68 3.13 18.50
C GLN A 158 -0.02 2.33 19.62
N ILE A 159 -0.40 1.08 19.36
CA ILE A 159 -0.98 0.18 20.37
C ILE A 159 0.01 -0.05 21.52
N LEU A 160 1.30 -0.28 21.22
CA LEU A 160 2.36 -0.36 22.24
C LEU A 160 2.52 0.95 23.04
N GLY A 161 2.40 2.10 22.38
CA GLY A 161 2.38 3.42 23.04
C GLY A 161 1.23 3.53 24.05
N TYR A 162 -0.01 3.28 23.61
CA TYR A 162 -1.19 3.32 24.47
C TYR A 162 -1.17 2.27 25.59
N GLN A 163 -0.55 1.11 25.38
CA GLN A 163 -0.30 0.13 26.44
C GLN A 163 0.68 0.67 27.49
N GLY A 164 1.73 1.38 27.07
CA GLY A 164 2.65 2.09 27.97
C GLY A 164 1.96 3.18 28.78
N GLU A 165 1.13 4.01 28.13
CA GLU A 165 0.32 5.04 28.80
C GLU A 165 -0.67 4.41 29.80
N MET A 166 -1.40 3.35 29.41
CA MET A 166 -2.27 2.59 30.31
C MET A 166 -1.52 2.03 31.53
N ALA A 167 -0.29 1.53 31.36
CA ALA A 167 0.52 1.06 32.47
C ALA A 167 0.96 2.19 33.43
N VAL A 168 1.28 3.38 32.91
CA VAL A 168 1.57 4.57 33.73
C VAL A 168 0.33 5.04 34.48
N LEU A 169 -0.82 5.12 33.79
CA LEU A 169 -2.10 5.53 34.35
C LEU A 169 -2.61 4.55 35.42
N SER A 170 -2.42 3.24 35.21
CA SER A 170 -2.72 2.21 36.21
C SER A 170 -1.91 2.39 37.49
N ARG A 171 -0.59 2.66 37.37
CA ARG A 171 0.27 2.98 38.53
C ARG A 171 -0.15 4.27 39.25
N GLN A 172 -0.58 5.30 38.51
CA GLN A 172 -1.11 6.53 39.11
C GLN A 172 -2.42 6.30 39.87
N VAL A 173 -3.34 5.51 39.33
CA VAL A 173 -4.58 5.12 40.03
C VAL A 173 -4.27 4.33 41.30
N GLU A 174 -3.26 3.44 41.28
CA GLU A 174 -2.88 2.66 42.45
C GLU A 174 -2.17 3.50 43.53
N ALA A 175 -1.35 4.49 43.13
CA ALA A 175 -0.81 5.48 44.07
C ALA A 175 -1.93 6.31 44.73
N LEU A 176 -2.87 6.83 43.95
CA LEU A 176 -4.02 7.59 44.46
C LEU A 176 -4.94 6.75 45.37
N ARG A 177 -5.01 5.43 45.17
CA ARG A 177 -5.69 4.50 46.10
C ARG A 177 -4.96 4.42 47.44
N GLN A 178 -3.64 4.30 47.42
CA GLN A 178 -2.81 4.23 48.63
C GLN A 178 -2.87 5.54 49.42
N ASP A 179 -2.80 6.70 48.75
CA ASP A 179 -2.99 8.02 49.37
C ASP A 179 -4.38 8.15 49.99
N ARG A 180 -5.43 7.71 49.28
CA ARG A 180 -6.82 7.71 49.79
C ARG A 180 -6.99 6.81 51.01
N ASP A 181 -6.37 5.64 51.05
CA ASP A 181 -6.47 4.75 52.22
C ASP A 181 -5.58 5.19 53.40
N ALA A 182 -4.47 5.90 53.14
CA ALA A 182 -3.74 6.63 54.18
C ALA A 182 -4.62 7.74 54.78
N GLN A 183 -5.26 8.57 53.96
CA GLN A 183 -6.23 9.59 54.41
C GLN A 183 -7.45 8.99 55.14
N LYS A 184 -7.91 7.80 54.73
CA LYS A 184 -8.96 7.04 55.43
C LYS A 184 -8.52 6.55 56.82
N SER A 185 -7.24 6.16 56.95
CA SER A 185 -6.65 5.80 58.25
C SER A 185 -6.46 7.04 59.15
N GLU A 186 -6.01 8.15 58.59
CA GLU A 186 -5.81 9.42 59.30
C GLU A 186 -7.14 10.01 59.79
N THR A 187 -8.19 10.03 58.95
CA THR A 187 -9.54 10.46 59.35
C THR A 187 -10.17 9.54 60.40
N ALA A 188 -9.92 8.22 60.35
CA ALA A 188 -10.33 7.30 61.42
C ALA A 188 -9.59 7.58 62.74
N ASN A 189 -8.30 7.91 62.69
CA ASN A 189 -7.48 8.28 63.85
C ASN A 189 -7.95 9.62 64.45
N LEU A 190 -8.24 10.62 63.61
CA LEU A 190 -8.85 11.90 64.01
C LEU A 190 -10.24 11.70 64.61
N SER A 191 -11.08 10.82 64.05
CA SER A 191 -12.38 10.45 64.62
C SER A 191 -12.24 9.78 65.99
N GLY A 192 -11.23 8.91 66.18
CA GLY A 192 -10.90 8.33 67.48
C GLY A 192 -10.45 9.37 68.51
N LYS A 193 -9.69 10.39 68.09
CA LYS A 193 -9.34 11.55 68.94
C LYS A 193 -10.57 12.38 69.30
N LEU A 194 -11.51 12.59 68.37
CA LEU A 194 -12.78 13.27 68.64
C LEU A 194 -13.64 12.51 69.66
N ALA A 195 -13.74 11.18 69.56
CA ALA A 195 -14.40 10.37 70.59
C ALA A 195 -13.69 10.45 71.96
N GLY A 196 -12.38 10.70 71.97
CA GLY A 196 -11.64 11.08 73.18
C GLY A 196 -12.06 12.45 73.75
N MET A 197 -12.50 13.39 72.92
CA MET A 197 -13.04 14.69 73.33
C MET A 197 -14.47 14.59 73.86
N ASP A 198 -15.29 13.63 73.40
CA ASP A 198 -16.54 13.26 74.08
C ASP A 198 -16.26 12.67 75.48
N GLY A 199 -15.15 11.94 75.63
CA GLY A 199 -14.61 11.55 76.94
C GLY A 199 -14.22 12.76 77.82
N LEU A 200 -13.69 13.82 77.22
CA LEU A 200 -13.44 15.09 77.92
C LEU A 200 -14.74 15.81 78.29
N MET A 201 -15.80 15.76 77.48
CA MET A 201 -17.14 16.26 77.87
C MET A 201 -17.68 15.57 79.13
N ALA A 202 -17.53 14.25 79.25
CA ALA A 202 -17.90 13.53 80.48
C ALA A 202 -17.04 13.94 81.69
N VAL A 203 -15.75 14.27 81.47
CA VAL A 203 -14.86 14.84 82.50
C VAL A 203 -15.26 16.28 82.86
N TRP A 204 -15.69 17.09 81.88
CA TRP A 204 -16.20 18.45 82.10
C TRP A 204 -17.50 18.45 82.92
N GLU A 205 -18.43 17.55 82.67
CA GLU A 205 -19.64 17.37 83.50
C GLU A 205 -19.25 17.02 84.95
N GLY A 206 -18.27 16.12 85.11
CA GLY A 206 -17.72 15.73 86.41
C GLY A 206 -16.92 16.82 87.14
N LEU A 207 -16.24 17.73 86.42
CA LEU A 207 -15.61 18.92 87.00
C LEU A 207 -16.64 20.01 87.32
N ARG A 208 -17.64 20.23 86.46
CA ARG A 208 -18.73 21.20 86.66
C ARG A 208 -19.53 20.90 87.93
N GLN A 209 -19.75 19.63 88.28
CA GLN A 209 -20.31 19.24 89.58
C GLN A 209 -19.38 19.47 90.79
N ARG A 210 -18.06 19.62 90.59
CA ARG A 210 -17.07 19.77 91.67
C ARG A 210 -16.63 21.22 91.91
N PHE A 211 -16.58 22.06 90.88
CA PHE A 211 -16.02 23.41 90.95
C PHE A 211 -17.09 24.50 91.14
N GLY A 212 -17.84 24.40 92.25
CA GLY A 212 -18.81 25.41 92.66
C GLY A 212 -18.24 26.73 93.19
N SER A 213 -16.97 27.07 92.95
CA SER A 213 -16.34 28.31 93.43
C SER A 213 -15.01 28.66 92.75
N LYS A 214 -14.81 29.95 92.38
CA LYS A 214 -13.58 30.57 91.79
C LYS A 214 -13.32 30.17 90.32
N GLN A 215 -12.56 30.90 89.49
CA GLN A 215 -12.11 32.32 89.47
C GLN A 215 -11.99 32.82 88.00
N PRO A 216 -11.83 34.13 87.69
CA PRO A 216 -12.12 34.66 86.34
C PRO A 216 -11.13 34.28 85.22
N GLU A 217 -9.91 33.85 85.54
CA GLU A 217 -8.86 33.54 84.56
C GLU A 217 -9.20 32.28 83.71
N GLU A 218 -10.09 31.41 84.20
CA GLU A 218 -10.55 30.21 83.50
C GLU A 218 -11.51 30.52 82.34
N LEU A 219 -12.21 31.66 82.36
CA LEU A 219 -13.11 32.07 81.27
C LEU A 219 -12.35 32.51 80.01
N GLU A 220 -11.21 33.19 80.17
CA GLU A 220 -10.39 33.59 79.01
C GLU A 220 -9.77 32.37 78.32
N ALA A 221 -9.37 31.35 79.09
CA ALA A 221 -8.91 30.07 78.55
C ALA A 221 -9.99 29.35 77.72
N HIS A 222 -11.25 29.33 78.19
CA HIS A 222 -12.37 28.78 77.43
C HIS A 222 -12.69 29.56 76.15
N PHE A 223 -12.64 30.89 76.17
CA PHE A 223 -12.82 31.70 74.96
C PHE A 223 -11.71 31.48 73.93
N ALA A 224 -10.46 31.34 74.38
CA ALA A 224 -9.34 31.00 73.51
C ALA A 224 -9.50 29.59 72.88
N ALA A 225 -9.96 28.60 73.64
CA ALA A 225 -10.24 27.26 73.13
C ALA A 225 -11.34 27.27 72.05
N LEU A 226 -12.48 27.93 72.32
CA LEU A 226 -13.58 28.07 71.35
C LEU A 226 -13.17 28.84 70.08
N GLN A 227 -12.27 29.82 70.19
CA GLN A 227 -11.70 30.49 69.02
C GLN A 227 -10.83 29.53 68.20
N GLY A 228 -9.97 28.72 68.85
CA GLY A 228 -9.16 27.70 68.19
C GLY A 228 -10.01 26.63 67.47
N GLU A 229 -11.10 26.18 68.08
CA GLU A 229 -12.05 25.25 67.44
C GLU A 229 -12.74 25.89 66.22
N ALA A 230 -13.14 27.16 66.31
CA ALA A 230 -13.74 27.90 65.19
C ALA A 230 -12.75 28.17 64.05
N GLU A 231 -11.46 28.32 64.35
CA GLU A 231 -10.39 28.45 63.36
C GLU A 231 -10.05 27.11 62.70
N GLY A 232 -10.00 26.01 63.48
CA GLY A 232 -9.88 24.65 62.96
C GLY A 232 -11.04 24.25 62.03
N ALA A 233 -12.29 24.56 62.41
CA ALA A 233 -13.46 24.32 61.56
C ALA A 233 -13.42 25.11 60.24
N ARG A 234 -12.80 26.31 60.22
CA ARG A 234 -12.58 27.10 59.00
C ARG A 234 -11.47 26.52 58.12
N ALA A 235 -10.39 26.01 58.72
CA ALA A 235 -9.34 25.31 57.99
C ALA A 235 -9.92 24.07 57.28
N GLU A 236 -10.72 23.27 57.99
CA GLU A 236 -11.36 22.06 57.46
C GLU A 236 -12.37 22.36 56.34
N LEU A 237 -13.16 23.44 56.46
CA LEU A 237 -14.09 23.87 55.39
C LEU A 237 -13.34 24.35 54.14
N ASN A 238 -12.18 24.99 54.30
CA ASN A 238 -11.30 25.34 53.17
C ASN A 238 -10.64 24.09 52.54
N ARG A 239 -10.26 23.09 53.35
CA ARG A 239 -9.72 21.79 52.91
C ARG A 239 -10.73 21.06 52.01
N LEU A 240 -11.96 20.89 52.50
CA LEU A 240 -13.10 20.30 51.76
C LEU A 240 -13.45 21.06 50.47
N ARG A 241 -13.31 22.39 50.45
CA ARG A 241 -13.49 23.19 49.22
C ARG A 241 -12.41 22.89 48.18
N GLY A 242 -11.17 22.66 48.61
CA GLY A 242 -10.09 22.20 47.75
C GLY A 242 -10.38 20.83 47.14
N GLU A 243 -10.77 19.86 47.98
CA GLU A 243 -11.14 18.50 47.55
C GLU A 243 -12.28 18.51 46.52
N TYR A 244 -13.34 19.30 46.75
CA TYR A 244 -14.44 19.46 45.79
C TYR A 244 -13.98 20.00 44.44
N GLN A 245 -13.05 20.95 44.41
CA GLN A 245 -12.51 21.50 43.17
C GLN A 245 -11.63 20.49 42.41
N VAL A 246 -10.88 19.64 43.12
CA VAL A 246 -10.14 18.52 42.50
C VAL A 246 -11.11 17.53 41.87
N ALA A 247 -12.14 17.08 42.58
CA ALA A 247 -13.14 16.15 42.07
C ALA A 247 -13.92 16.72 40.86
N LEU A 248 -14.14 18.03 40.80
CA LEU A 248 -14.75 18.68 39.63
C LEU A 248 -13.84 18.60 38.39
N ASN A 249 -12.53 18.79 38.57
CA ASN A 249 -11.55 18.71 37.50
C ASN A 249 -11.40 17.26 37.00
N GLU A 250 -11.40 16.28 37.91
CA GLU A 250 -11.40 14.84 37.58
C GLU A 250 -12.64 14.44 36.76
N LEU A 251 -13.83 14.94 37.11
CA LEU A 251 -15.05 14.72 36.32
C LEU A 251 -14.95 15.27 34.90
N GLN A 252 -14.29 16.42 34.69
CA GLN A 252 -14.03 16.94 33.35
C GLN A 252 -13.02 16.08 32.58
N ALA A 253 -11.95 15.61 33.22
CA ALA A 253 -10.98 14.71 32.60
C ALA A 253 -11.59 13.34 32.22
N LEU A 254 -12.46 12.78 33.07
CA LEU A 254 -13.22 11.57 32.77
C LEU A 254 -14.18 11.77 31.60
N ARG A 255 -14.83 12.94 31.49
CA ARG A 255 -15.70 13.26 30.34
C ARG A 255 -14.91 13.31 29.02
N GLY A 256 -13.74 13.92 29.01
CA GLY A 256 -12.86 13.93 27.83
C GLY A 256 -12.39 12.52 27.43
N ARG A 257 -12.09 11.66 28.41
CA ARG A 257 -11.78 10.23 28.17
C ARG A 257 -12.93 9.46 27.55
N ILE A 258 -14.17 9.67 28.01
CA ILE A 258 -15.36 9.03 27.41
C ILE A 258 -15.48 9.42 25.93
N GLN A 259 -15.31 10.70 25.59
CA GLN A 259 -15.37 11.16 24.20
C GLN A 259 -14.25 10.57 23.32
N SER A 260 -13.06 10.32 23.86
CA SER A 260 -12.00 9.57 23.15
C SER A 260 -12.44 8.13 22.89
N LEU A 261 -12.94 7.43 23.91
CA LEU A 261 -13.37 6.03 23.80
C LEU A 261 -14.55 5.86 22.83
N GLU A 262 -15.48 6.82 22.77
CA GLU A 262 -16.56 6.87 21.76
C GLU A 262 -15.99 7.02 20.33
N ALA A 263 -14.98 7.88 20.15
CA ALA A 263 -14.29 8.03 18.86
C ALA A 263 -13.47 6.78 18.48
N ASP A 264 -12.86 6.10 19.46
CA ASP A 264 -12.10 4.87 19.26
C ASP A 264 -13.02 3.67 18.93
N GLN A 265 -14.22 3.58 19.53
CA GLN A 265 -15.26 2.64 19.10
C GLN A 265 -15.66 2.86 17.63
N GLY A 266 -15.75 4.11 17.17
CA GLY A 266 -15.99 4.43 15.77
C GLY A 266 -14.91 3.89 14.83
N LYS A 267 -13.64 3.88 15.26
CA LYS A 267 -12.52 3.29 14.50
C LYS A 267 -12.63 1.76 14.46
N VAL A 268 -12.95 1.12 15.58
CA VAL A 268 -13.13 -0.36 15.64
C VAL A 268 -14.23 -0.81 14.67
N ALA A 269 -15.39 -0.14 14.67
CA ALA A 269 -16.48 -0.47 13.75
C ALA A 269 -16.10 -0.30 12.26
N ALA A 270 -15.21 0.65 11.93
CA ALA A 270 -14.68 0.80 10.58
C ALA A 270 -13.73 -0.37 10.21
N MET A 271 -12.84 -0.76 11.12
CA MET A 271 -11.92 -1.89 10.92
C MET A 271 -12.68 -3.23 10.80
N GLU A 272 -13.77 -3.43 11.53
CA GLU A 272 -14.66 -4.59 11.39
C GLU A 272 -15.30 -4.67 10.00
N ALA A 273 -15.73 -3.53 9.45
CA ALA A 273 -16.27 -3.45 8.09
C ALA A 273 -15.21 -3.76 7.01
N GLU A 274 -13.96 -3.34 7.21
CA GLU A 274 -12.84 -3.69 6.34
C GLU A 274 -12.46 -5.18 6.43
N ILE A 275 -12.49 -5.78 7.63
CA ILE A 275 -12.26 -7.22 7.83
C ILE A 275 -13.29 -8.06 7.07
N GLU A 276 -14.59 -7.73 7.19
CA GLU A 276 -15.64 -8.42 6.42
C GLU A 276 -15.51 -8.18 4.91
N ARG A 277 -15.04 -7.00 4.48
CA ARG A 277 -14.71 -6.76 3.07
C ARG A 277 -13.59 -7.67 2.57
N TYR A 278 -12.44 -7.71 3.26
CA TYR A 278 -11.31 -8.56 2.86
C TYR A 278 -11.65 -10.06 2.88
N LYS A 279 -12.47 -10.50 3.83
CA LYS A 279 -13.03 -11.86 3.90
C LYS A 279 -13.89 -12.22 2.68
N ASN A 280 -14.69 -11.28 2.18
CA ASN A 280 -15.46 -11.46 0.94
C ASN A 280 -14.55 -11.46 -0.30
N GLU A 281 -13.57 -10.57 -0.38
CA GLU A 281 -12.57 -10.53 -1.47
C GLU A 281 -11.72 -11.82 -1.51
N PHE A 282 -11.30 -12.35 -0.36
CA PHE A 282 -10.62 -13.65 -0.23
C PHE A 282 -11.50 -14.81 -0.71
N SER A 283 -12.78 -14.83 -0.32
CA SER A 283 -13.73 -15.87 -0.75
C SER A 283 -13.93 -15.86 -2.28
N ALA A 284 -13.97 -14.68 -2.89
CA ALA A 284 -14.03 -14.53 -4.35
C ALA A 284 -12.72 -14.96 -5.04
N LEU A 285 -11.56 -14.70 -4.42
CA LEU A 285 -10.26 -15.16 -4.92
C LEU A 285 -10.13 -16.69 -4.87
N GLN A 286 -10.60 -17.32 -3.79
CA GLN A 286 -10.60 -18.78 -3.63
C GLN A 286 -11.48 -19.46 -4.70
N ALA A 287 -12.64 -18.88 -5.04
CA ALA A 287 -13.49 -19.36 -6.13
C ALA A 287 -12.83 -19.22 -7.51
N ARG A 288 -12.08 -18.13 -7.75
CA ARG A 288 -11.27 -17.96 -8.97
C ARG A 288 -10.16 -19.00 -9.07
N TYR A 289 -9.46 -19.28 -7.96
CA TYR A 289 -8.40 -20.29 -7.93
C TYR A 289 -8.93 -21.69 -8.30
N ALA A 290 -10.05 -22.12 -7.70
CA ALA A 290 -10.68 -23.41 -8.01
C ALA A 290 -11.14 -23.50 -9.49
N THR A 291 -11.53 -22.37 -10.09
CA THR A 291 -11.87 -22.31 -11.53
C THR A 291 -10.61 -22.48 -12.39
N LEU A 292 -9.51 -21.81 -12.03
CA LEU A 292 -8.24 -21.87 -12.74
C LEU A 292 -7.62 -23.29 -12.69
N GLU A 293 -7.68 -23.94 -11.53
CA GLU A 293 -7.23 -25.33 -11.35
C GLU A 293 -8.04 -26.30 -12.23
N ALA A 294 -9.36 -26.14 -12.29
CA ALA A 294 -10.22 -26.94 -13.18
C ALA A 294 -9.93 -26.71 -14.67
N ASP A 295 -9.54 -25.49 -15.08
CA ASP A 295 -9.15 -25.22 -16.47
C ASP A 295 -7.74 -25.73 -16.80
N GLN A 296 -6.80 -25.67 -15.85
CA GLN A 296 -5.48 -26.31 -15.99
C GLN A 296 -5.61 -27.82 -16.23
N GLN A 297 -6.47 -28.52 -15.47
CA GLN A 297 -6.75 -29.95 -15.66
C GLN A 297 -7.32 -30.25 -17.06
N LYS A 298 -8.25 -29.42 -17.57
CA LYS A 298 -8.80 -29.55 -18.93
C LYS A 298 -7.74 -29.33 -20.02
N ILE A 299 -6.81 -28.40 -19.79
CA ILE A 299 -5.71 -28.12 -20.72
C ILE A 299 -4.73 -29.31 -20.76
N GLN A 300 -4.33 -29.83 -19.60
CA GLN A 300 -3.42 -30.98 -19.53
C GLN A 300 -4.00 -32.23 -20.20
N ALA A 301 -5.27 -32.57 -19.92
CA ALA A 301 -5.95 -33.71 -20.56
C ALA A 301 -6.03 -33.59 -22.10
N ARG A 302 -6.12 -32.36 -22.64
CA ARG A 302 -6.08 -32.12 -24.09
C ARG A 302 -4.68 -32.36 -24.67
N TYR A 303 -3.62 -31.96 -23.97
CA TYR A 303 -2.24 -32.22 -24.40
C TYR A 303 -1.93 -33.72 -24.38
N GLU A 304 -2.29 -34.43 -23.31
CA GLU A 304 -2.07 -35.88 -23.18
C GLU A 304 -2.81 -36.66 -24.28
N ALA A 305 -4.06 -36.30 -24.59
CA ALA A 305 -4.79 -36.88 -25.72
C ALA A 305 -4.13 -36.59 -27.09
N ARG A 306 -3.60 -35.36 -27.30
CA ARG A 306 -2.91 -35.03 -28.57
C ARG A 306 -1.57 -35.74 -28.70
N ILE A 307 -0.83 -35.93 -27.60
CA ILE A 307 0.42 -36.70 -27.57
C ILE A 307 0.14 -38.15 -27.97
N GLN A 308 -0.84 -38.83 -27.35
CA GLN A 308 -1.21 -40.21 -27.71
C GLN A 308 -1.61 -40.33 -29.19
N THR A 309 -2.31 -39.33 -29.73
CA THR A 309 -2.66 -39.28 -31.16
C THR A 309 -1.42 -39.20 -32.05
N LEU A 310 -0.49 -38.29 -31.74
CA LEU A 310 0.77 -38.10 -32.47
C LEU A 310 1.72 -39.31 -32.37
N GLU A 311 1.73 -40.00 -31.24
CA GLU A 311 2.50 -41.25 -31.07
C GLU A 311 1.93 -42.39 -31.91
N GLY A 312 0.59 -42.47 -32.04
CA GLY A 312 -0.08 -43.36 -32.97
C GLY A 312 0.26 -43.05 -34.43
N GLU A 313 0.11 -41.79 -34.85
CA GLU A 313 0.48 -41.29 -36.19
C GLU A 313 1.96 -41.62 -36.51
N ARG A 314 2.90 -41.38 -35.57
CA ARG A 314 4.33 -41.68 -35.74
C ARG A 314 4.60 -43.19 -35.84
N SER A 315 3.91 -44.01 -35.06
CA SER A 315 4.04 -45.47 -35.09
C SER A 315 3.60 -46.03 -36.44
N GLN A 316 2.46 -45.55 -36.96
CA GLN A 316 1.95 -45.96 -38.26
C GLN A 316 2.92 -45.54 -39.39
N LEU A 317 3.37 -44.29 -39.42
CA LEU A 317 4.35 -43.80 -40.41
C LEU A 317 5.67 -44.58 -40.38
N SER A 318 6.14 -44.99 -39.19
CA SER A 318 7.32 -45.85 -39.06
C SER A 318 7.12 -47.23 -39.70
N SER A 319 5.93 -47.81 -39.56
CA SER A 319 5.59 -49.09 -40.20
C SER A 319 5.49 -49.00 -41.73
N GLU A 320 4.92 -47.91 -42.25
CA GLU A 320 4.85 -47.62 -43.69
C GLU A 320 6.25 -47.43 -44.29
N LEU A 321 7.13 -46.68 -43.61
CA LEU A 321 8.50 -46.44 -44.07
C LEU A 321 9.33 -47.72 -44.08
N GLN A 322 9.23 -48.58 -43.05
CA GLN A 322 9.89 -49.89 -43.05
C GLN A 322 9.39 -50.81 -44.18
N SER A 323 8.09 -50.77 -44.50
CA SER A 323 7.50 -51.50 -45.61
C SER A 323 8.06 -51.03 -46.96
N MET A 324 8.15 -49.71 -47.17
CA MET A 324 8.80 -49.13 -48.35
C MET A 324 10.28 -49.49 -48.45
N GLN A 325 11.03 -49.43 -47.34
CA GLN A 325 12.44 -49.83 -47.26
C GLN A 325 12.64 -51.27 -47.76
N ASN A 326 11.81 -52.20 -47.28
CA ASN A 326 11.85 -53.61 -47.66
C ASN A 326 11.52 -53.81 -49.15
N ARG A 327 10.53 -53.08 -49.68
CA ARG A 327 10.11 -53.14 -51.08
C ARG A 327 11.18 -52.59 -52.03
N LEU A 328 11.84 -51.50 -51.64
CA LEU A 328 12.90 -50.90 -52.44
C LEU A 328 14.14 -51.82 -52.54
N ASN A 329 14.53 -52.43 -51.42
CA ASN A 329 15.61 -53.44 -51.40
C ASN A 329 15.33 -54.63 -52.32
N ALA A 330 14.06 -55.06 -52.46
CA ALA A 330 13.68 -56.13 -53.38
C ALA A 330 13.83 -55.69 -54.85
N LEU A 331 13.34 -54.49 -55.19
CA LEU A 331 13.40 -53.93 -56.54
C LEU A 331 14.85 -53.67 -57.01
N GLU A 332 15.76 -53.29 -56.10
CA GLU A 332 17.19 -53.19 -56.42
C GLU A 332 17.80 -54.56 -56.79
N GLN A 333 17.43 -55.64 -56.09
CA GLN A 333 17.89 -56.99 -56.46
C GLN A 333 17.36 -57.44 -57.81
N GLU A 334 16.11 -57.11 -58.16
CA GLU A 334 15.54 -57.44 -59.47
C GLU A 334 16.21 -56.66 -60.61
N ARG A 335 16.44 -55.35 -60.42
CA ARG A 335 17.22 -54.51 -61.34
C ARG A 335 18.60 -55.11 -61.61
N ASP A 336 19.32 -55.54 -60.59
CA ASP A 336 20.69 -56.00 -60.74
C ASP A 336 20.79 -57.43 -61.30
N ARG A 337 19.77 -58.28 -61.08
CA ARG A 337 19.58 -59.54 -61.84
C ARG A 337 19.36 -59.26 -63.34
N ALA A 338 18.44 -58.35 -63.68
CA ALA A 338 18.14 -57.98 -65.07
C ALA A 338 19.36 -57.39 -65.80
N ARG A 339 20.21 -56.61 -65.11
CA ARG A 339 21.49 -56.11 -65.63
C ARG A 339 22.47 -57.25 -65.95
N GLN A 340 22.62 -58.24 -65.07
CA GLN A 340 23.49 -59.39 -65.29
C GLN A 340 23.03 -60.25 -66.48
N GLU A 341 21.71 -60.42 -66.64
CA GLU A 341 21.12 -61.15 -67.76
C GLU A 341 21.30 -60.42 -69.10
N SER A 342 21.06 -59.11 -69.13
CA SER A 342 21.34 -58.26 -70.30
C SER A 342 22.82 -58.30 -70.73
N ALA A 343 23.75 -58.26 -69.77
CA ALA A 343 25.19 -58.38 -70.06
C ALA A 343 25.58 -59.75 -70.66
N ARG A 344 24.99 -60.85 -70.16
CA ARG A 344 25.16 -62.20 -70.74
C ARG A 344 24.65 -62.26 -72.17
N LEU A 345 23.42 -61.81 -72.41
CA LEU A 345 22.80 -61.80 -73.74
C LEU A 345 23.63 -61.00 -74.74
N ASN A 346 24.13 -59.81 -74.35
CA ASN A 346 24.98 -58.99 -75.22
C ASN A 346 26.32 -59.67 -75.57
N THR A 347 26.89 -60.45 -74.63
CA THR A 347 28.11 -61.25 -74.88
C THR A 347 27.85 -62.40 -75.84
N GLN A 348 26.70 -63.09 -75.71
CA GLN A 348 26.26 -64.11 -76.67
C GLN A 348 26.04 -63.53 -78.07
N LEU A 349 25.41 -62.35 -78.16
CA LEU A 349 25.15 -61.66 -79.42
C LEU A 349 26.45 -61.29 -80.15
N SER A 350 27.46 -60.81 -79.42
CA SER A 350 28.81 -60.57 -79.96
C SER A 350 29.48 -61.86 -80.47
N GLY A 351 29.36 -62.98 -79.74
CA GLY A 351 29.86 -64.28 -80.18
C GLY A 351 29.16 -64.80 -81.45
N LEU A 352 27.85 -64.55 -81.59
CA LEU A 352 27.09 -64.88 -82.80
C LEU A 352 27.49 -63.99 -83.99
N GLN A 353 27.73 -62.69 -83.77
CA GLN A 353 28.26 -61.79 -84.82
C GLN A 353 29.67 -62.19 -85.29
N GLY A 354 30.56 -62.59 -84.37
CA GLY A 354 31.86 -63.16 -84.72
C GLY A 354 31.74 -64.48 -85.51
N SER A 355 30.78 -65.33 -85.14
CA SER A 355 30.49 -66.58 -85.87
C SER A 355 29.94 -66.32 -87.28
N LEU A 356 29.05 -65.34 -87.42
CA LEU A 356 28.41 -64.98 -88.69
C LEU A 356 29.41 -64.33 -89.66
N SER A 357 30.26 -63.41 -89.18
CA SER A 357 31.33 -62.82 -89.99
C SER A 357 32.42 -63.82 -90.38
N ALA A 358 32.71 -64.83 -89.54
CA ALA A 358 33.55 -65.96 -89.93
C ALA A 358 32.90 -66.81 -91.03
N LEU A 359 31.59 -67.06 -90.97
CA LEU A 359 30.84 -67.75 -92.03
C LEU A 359 30.79 -66.94 -93.33
N GLU A 360 30.70 -65.61 -93.27
CA GLU A 360 30.79 -64.72 -94.44
C GLU A 360 32.19 -64.75 -95.08
N ALA A 361 33.26 -64.79 -94.27
CA ALA A 361 34.62 -64.97 -94.77
C ALA A 361 34.85 -66.36 -95.41
N ILE A 362 34.19 -67.40 -94.90
CA ILE A 362 34.18 -68.75 -95.51
C ILE A 362 33.37 -68.74 -96.81
N ARG A 363 32.20 -68.09 -96.84
CA ARG A 363 31.37 -67.91 -98.04
C ARG A 363 32.12 -67.18 -99.16
N ALA A 364 32.89 -66.14 -98.81
CA ALA A 364 33.75 -65.42 -99.76
C ALA A 364 34.90 -66.28 -100.34
N ARG A 365 35.28 -67.38 -99.67
CA ARG A 365 36.27 -68.36 -100.17
C ARG A 365 35.66 -69.50 -100.97
N LEU A 366 34.37 -69.81 -100.79
CA LEU A 366 33.68 -70.95 -101.43
C LEU A 366 32.90 -70.53 -102.69
N GLY A 367 33.58 -69.87 -103.63
CA GLY A 367 32.98 -69.36 -104.88
C GLY A 367 32.59 -70.40 -105.94
N ASN A 368 32.49 -71.69 -105.60
CA ASN A 368 32.13 -72.78 -106.52
C ASN A 368 31.49 -73.96 -105.78
N LEU A 369 30.15 -74.10 -105.81
CA LEU A 369 29.35 -75.35 -105.90
C LEU A 369 27.84 -75.06 -105.80
N GLN A 370 26.99 -76.09 -105.79
CA GLN A 370 25.59 -76.04 -106.26
C GLN A 370 24.56 -75.28 -105.39
N PRO A 371 23.41 -74.83 -105.97
CA PRO A 371 22.53 -73.84 -105.31
C PRO A 371 21.51 -74.38 -104.29
N ALA A 372 21.00 -75.60 -104.48
CA ALA A 372 19.74 -76.03 -103.85
C ALA A 372 19.76 -76.11 -102.32
N GLU A 373 20.90 -76.49 -101.72
CA GLU A 373 21.04 -76.58 -100.26
C GLU A 373 21.26 -75.21 -99.59
N LEU A 374 21.79 -74.23 -100.34
CA LEU A 374 22.05 -72.89 -99.83
C LEU A 374 20.75 -72.09 -99.65
N GLU A 375 19.79 -72.26 -100.54
CA GLU A 375 18.54 -71.49 -100.54
C GLU A 375 17.67 -71.83 -99.33
N VAL A 376 17.49 -73.12 -99.03
CA VAL A 376 16.82 -73.61 -97.80
C VAL A 376 17.49 -73.06 -96.54
N ARG A 377 18.83 -73.03 -96.52
CA ARG A 377 19.63 -72.61 -95.37
C ARG A 377 19.63 -71.09 -95.17
N ILE A 378 19.53 -70.31 -96.24
CA ILE A 378 19.31 -68.87 -96.20
C ILE A 378 17.92 -68.56 -95.61
N VAL A 379 16.86 -69.26 -96.05
CA VAL A 379 15.51 -69.07 -95.50
C VAL A 379 15.44 -69.45 -94.01
N ALA A 380 16.10 -70.53 -93.59
CA ALA A 380 16.20 -70.90 -92.18
C ALA A 380 16.87 -69.79 -91.33
N MET A 381 18.06 -69.32 -91.74
CA MET A 381 18.77 -68.24 -91.04
C MET A 381 18.02 -66.90 -91.09
N GLN A 382 17.23 -66.63 -92.13
CA GLN A 382 16.36 -65.44 -92.20
C GLN A 382 15.22 -65.52 -91.18
N ASN A 383 14.61 -66.69 -90.99
CA ASN A 383 13.58 -66.90 -89.97
C ASN A 383 14.15 -66.75 -88.55
N GLU A 384 15.30 -67.37 -88.26
CA GLU A 384 16.01 -67.20 -86.98
C GLU A 384 16.38 -65.73 -86.73
N ARG A 385 16.93 -65.02 -87.73
CA ARG A 385 17.26 -63.59 -87.61
C ARG A 385 16.01 -62.74 -87.31
N ASN A 386 14.88 -63.05 -87.93
CA ASN A 386 13.63 -62.33 -87.70
C ASN A 386 13.04 -62.64 -86.31
N GLN A 387 13.21 -63.87 -85.81
CA GLN A 387 12.83 -64.25 -84.44
C GLN A 387 13.67 -63.49 -83.39
N TYR A 388 15.00 -63.49 -83.52
CA TYR A 388 15.89 -62.72 -82.64
C TYR A 388 15.66 -61.20 -82.71
N ALA A 389 15.24 -60.67 -83.86
CA ALA A 389 14.83 -59.27 -83.98
C ALA A 389 13.57 -58.96 -83.14
N GLY A 390 12.58 -59.86 -83.13
CA GLY A 390 11.40 -59.74 -82.28
C GLY A 390 11.72 -59.83 -80.78
N GLU A 391 12.64 -60.71 -80.39
CA GLU A 391 13.12 -60.83 -79.00
C GLU A 391 13.88 -59.58 -78.54
N LEU A 392 14.70 -58.97 -79.42
CA LEU A 392 15.36 -57.67 -79.18
C LEU A 392 14.36 -56.53 -79.00
N GLU A 393 13.30 -56.47 -79.82
CA GLU A 393 12.25 -55.47 -79.74
C GLU A 393 11.47 -55.58 -78.41
N ALA A 394 11.19 -56.80 -77.96
CA ALA A 394 10.56 -57.07 -76.67
C ALA A 394 11.49 -56.71 -75.48
N LEU A 395 12.78 -57.06 -75.56
CA LEU A 395 13.78 -56.69 -74.55
C LEU A 395 13.96 -55.17 -74.45
N ARG A 396 13.96 -54.45 -75.57
CA ARG A 396 14.01 -52.97 -75.56
C ARG A 396 12.84 -52.37 -74.78
N LYS A 397 11.60 -52.75 -75.10
CA LYS A 397 10.40 -52.26 -74.39
C LYS A 397 10.42 -52.59 -72.91
N ARG A 398 10.98 -53.75 -72.53
CA ARG A 398 11.13 -54.16 -71.13
C ARG A 398 12.21 -53.36 -70.38
N ILE A 399 13.31 -53.01 -71.04
CA ILE A 399 14.33 -52.08 -70.50
C ILE A 399 13.75 -50.66 -70.34
N GLU A 400 12.93 -50.22 -71.30
CA GLU A 400 12.29 -48.91 -71.29
C GLU A 400 11.26 -48.77 -70.15
N ALA A 401 10.46 -49.83 -69.91
CA ALA A 401 9.57 -49.91 -68.75
C ALA A 401 10.34 -49.86 -67.41
N VAL A 402 11.39 -50.67 -67.25
CA VAL A 402 12.22 -50.71 -66.03
C VAL A 402 12.98 -49.37 -65.81
N ALA A 403 13.31 -48.64 -66.87
CA ALA A 403 13.85 -47.28 -66.75
C ALA A 403 12.79 -46.29 -66.21
N GLY A 404 11.54 -46.38 -66.67
CA GLY A 404 10.42 -45.61 -66.13
C GLY A 404 10.13 -45.93 -64.66
N GLU A 405 10.11 -47.21 -64.29
CA GLU A 405 9.94 -47.65 -62.89
C GLU A 405 11.08 -47.14 -62.00
N ARG A 406 12.34 -47.24 -62.45
CA ARG A 406 13.51 -46.68 -61.76
C ARG A 406 13.35 -45.18 -61.49
N ASP A 407 12.92 -44.41 -62.48
CA ASP A 407 12.83 -42.96 -62.36
C ASP A 407 11.62 -42.52 -61.52
N HIS A 408 10.53 -43.29 -61.53
CA HIS A 408 9.42 -43.13 -60.60
C HIS A 408 9.84 -43.40 -59.14
N LEU A 409 10.48 -44.54 -58.88
CA LEU A 409 11.01 -44.90 -57.56
C LEU A 409 12.04 -43.88 -57.06
N ARG A 410 12.86 -43.32 -57.96
CA ARG A 410 13.82 -42.27 -57.60
C ARG A 410 13.12 -40.98 -57.14
N ALA A 411 12.05 -40.58 -57.82
CA ALA A 411 11.24 -39.43 -57.40
C ALA A 411 10.51 -39.71 -56.07
N GLU A 412 10.06 -40.95 -55.84
CA GLU A 412 9.45 -41.38 -54.58
C GLU A 412 10.44 -41.36 -53.40
N VAL A 413 11.69 -41.84 -53.61
CA VAL A 413 12.80 -41.70 -52.65
C VAL A 413 13.09 -40.23 -52.34
N GLU A 414 13.16 -39.37 -53.35
CA GLU A 414 13.42 -37.94 -53.15
C GLU A 414 12.28 -37.25 -52.39
N GLY A 415 11.04 -37.71 -52.57
CA GLY A 415 9.87 -37.34 -51.76
C GLY A 415 9.93 -37.85 -50.32
N LEU A 416 10.37 -39.10 -50.11
CA LEU A 416 10.55 -39.70 -48.78
C LEU A 416 11.70 -39.02 -48.01
N GLN A 417 12.79 -38.63 -48.67
CA GLN A 417 13.86 -37.84 -48.06
C GLN A 417 13.34 -36.46 -47.62
N LYS A 418 12.60 -35.74 -48.47
CA LYS A 418 11.94 -34.48 -48.07
C LYS A 418 10.96 -34.66 -46.90
N ARG A 419 10.22 -35.78 -46.84
CA ARG A 419 9.39 -36.13 -45.67
C ARG A 419 10.22 -36.43 -44.42
N LEU A 420 11.38 -37.05 -44.54
CA LEU A 420 12.31 -37.32 -43.44
C LEU A 420 12.97 -36.04 -42.91
N ASP A 421 13.38 -35.13 -43.79
CA ASP A 421 13.94 -33.82 -43.43
C ASP A 421 12.90 -32.95 -42.72
N ASN A 422 11.66 -32.97 -43.20
CA ASN A 422 10.52 -32.34 -42.51
C ASN A 422 10.27 -32.99 -41.14
N LEU A 423 10.19 -34.32 -41.02
CA LEU A 423 10.03 -35.01 -39.74
C LEU A 423 11.19 -34.74 -38.77
N SER A 424 12.41 -34.59 -39.27
CA SER A 424 13.58 -34.20 -38.46
C SER A 424 13.42 -32.77 -37.93
N THR A 425 12.96 -31.85 -38.77
CA THR A 425 12.64 -30.47 -38.40
C THR A 425 11.53 -30.42 -37.36
N ASP A 426 10.43 -31.15 -37.57
CA ASP A 426 9.31 -31.25 -36.62
C ASP A 426 9.74 -31.90 -35.29
N SER A 427 10.56 -32.95 -35.33
CA SER A 427 11.13 -33.57 -34.13
C SER A 427 12.01 -32.60 -33.33
N ASN A 428 12.82 -31.79 -34.02
CA ASN A 428 13.62 -30.73 -33.38
C ASN A 428 12.73 -29.61 -32.78
N ASN A 429 11.64 -29.25 -33.47
CA ASN A 429 10.64 -28.30 -32.95
C ASN A 429 9.95 -28.85 -31.68
N VAL A 430 9.52 -30.12 -31.69
CA VAL A 430 8.92 -30.79 -30.52
C VAL A 430 9.92 -30.93 -29.37
N ILE A 431 11.21 -31.18 -29.65
CA ILE A 431 12.26 -31.16 -28.62
C ILE A 431 12.43 -29.75 -28.02
N ALA A 432 12.35 -28.70 -28.84
CA ALA A 432 12.42 -27.31 -28.37
C ALA A 432 11.19 -26.91 -27.53
N GLU A 433 9.98 -27.32 -27.92
CA GLU A 433 8.77 -27.10 -27.11
C GLU A 433 8.80 -27.90 -25.80
N ARG A 434 9.19 -29.18 -25.84
CA ARG A 434 9.43 -29.99 -24.64
C ARG A 434 10.40 -29.31 -23.68
N ASN A 435 11.49 -28.72 -24.19
CA ASN A 435 12.47 -28.02 -23.35
C ASN A 435 11.90 -26.73 -22.72
N LYS A 436 11.03 -26.00 -23.43
CA LYS A 436 10.29 -24.86 -22.85
C LYS A 436 9.33 -25.32 -21.76
N LEU A 437 8.52 -26.35 -22.04
CA LEU A 437 7.56 -26.91 -21.08
C LEU A 437 8.26 -27.50 -19.84
N LEU A 438 9.45 -28.09 -19.98
CA LEU A 438 10.26 -28.52 -18.83
C LEU A 438 10.68 -27.34 -17.95
N ALA A 439 11.18 -26.24 -18.52
CA ALA A 439 11.53 -25.04 -17.76
C ALA A 439 10.29 -24.38 -17.11
N GLU A 440 9.13 -24.45 -17.78
CA GLU A 440 7.85 -23.96 -17.25
C GLU A 440 7.34 -24.85 -16.10
N VAL A 441 7.51 -26.17 -16.16
CA VAL A 441 7.23 -27.11 -15.06
C VAL A 441 8.21 -26.93 -13.89
N GLU A 442 9.49 -26.65 -14.15
CA GLU A 442 10.45 -26.29 -13.08
C GLU A 442 10.06 -24.99 -12.39
N LYS A 443 9.60 -23.98 -13.15
CA LYS A 443 9.08 -22.74 -12.58
C LYS A 443 7.82 -23.00 -11.75
N LEU A 444 6.83 -23.74 -12.27
CA LEU A 444 5.61 -24.10 -11.53
C LEU A 444 5.90 -24.90 -10.26
N ARG A 445 6.99 -25.69 -10.22
CA ARG A 445 7.47 -26.33 -8.99
C ARG A 445 8.07 -25.35 -7.99
N ALA A 446 8.81 -24.33 -8.44
CA ALA A 446 9.29 -23.27 -7.57
C ALA A 446 8.12 -22.44 -7.00
N ASP A 447 7.19 -22.03 -7.86
CA ASP A 447 5.96 -21.31 -7.49
C ASP A 447 5.11 -22.14 -6.48
N LEU A 448 4.98 -23.46 -6.68
CA LEU A 448 4.30 -24.38 -5.75
C LEU A 448 5.02 -24.48 -4.39
N ASN A 449 6.35 -24.59 -4.37
CA ASN A 449 7.11 -24.63 -3.13
C ASN A 449 7.00 -23.31 -2.36
N GLN A 450 6.96 -22.17 -3.06
CA GLN A 450 6.75 -20.85 -2.45
C GLN A 450 5.32 -20.73 -1.88
N ALA A 451 4.30 -21.24 -2.59
CA ALA A 451 2.93 -21.30 -2.09
C ALA A 451 2.79 -22.22 -0.86
N GLN A 452 3.55 -23.31 -0.79
CA GLN A 452 3.61 -24.17 0.40
C GLN A 452 4.24 -23.47 1.61
N GLY A 453 5.29 -22.66 1.39
CA GLY A 453 5.86 -21.80 2.44
C GLY A 453 4.84 -20.79 2.96
N ALA A 454 4.23 -20.02 2.06
CA ALA A 454 3.20 -19.04 2.40
C ALA A 454 1.98 -19.68 3.12
N TYR A 455 1.65 -20.94 2.82
CA TYR A 455 0.61 -21.69 3.56
C TYR A 455 1.04 -21.99 5.00
N GLN A 456 2.30 -22.37 5.24
CA GLN A 456 2.82 -22.60 6.59
C GLN A 456 2.85 -21.29 7.41
N ASP A 457 3.23 -20.18 6.78
CA ASP A 457 3.19 -18.84 7.40
C ASP A 457 1.74 -18.42 7.76
N LEU A 458 0.79 -18.62 6.84
CA LEU A 458 -0.64 -18.41 7.10
C LEU A 458 -1.14 -19.29 8.25
N GLU A 459 -0.65 -20.52 8.36
CA GLU A 459 -1.00 -21.43 9.45
C GLU A 459 -0.35 -21.03 10.79
N ALA A 460 0.81 -20.36 10.78
CA ALA A 460 1.40 -19.74 11.97
C ALA A 460 0.57 -18.53 12.42
N VAL A 461 0.26 -17.60 11.52
CA VAL A 461 -0.62 -16.44 11.80
C VAL A 461 -2.00 -16.89 12.29
N ARG A 462 -2.53 -18.02 11.79
CA ARG A 462 -3.79 -18.60 12.27
C ARG A 462 -3.70 -19.13 13.71
N ARG A 463 -2.54 -19.64 14.15
CA ARG A 463 -2.29 -20.03 15.54
C ARG A 463 -2.19 -18.80 16.45
N GLU A 464 -1.49 -17.76 16.01
CA GLU A 464 -1.40 -16.48 16.73
C GLU A 464 -2.77 -15.81 16.89
N LEU A 465 -3.59 -15.75 15.83
CA LEU A 465 -4.98 -15.29 15.91
C LEU A 465 -5.84 -16.11 16.87
N SER A 466 -5.56 -17.41 17.04
CA SER A 466 -6.26 -18.24 18.02
C SER A 466 -5.87 -17.86 19.46
N ASP A 467 -4.58 -17.69 19.73
CA ASP A 467 -4.09 -17.31 21.06
C ASP A 467 -4.50 -15.86 21.41
N LEU A 468 -4.44 -14.92 20.45
CA LEU A 468 -4.96 -13.56 20.61
C LEU A 468 -6.45 -13.55 20.95
N ARG A 469 -7.27 -14.44 20.35
CA ARG A 469 -8.69 -14.60 20.72
C ARG A 469 -8.87 -15.15 22.13
N THR A 470 -8.05 -16.11 22.56
CA THR A 470 -8.07 -16.63 23.94
C THR A 470 -7.65 -15.57 24.96
N ARG A 471 -6.67 -14.72 24.62
CA ARG A 471 -6.26 -13.57 25.45
C ARG A 471 -7.34 -12.49 25.50
N LEU A 472 -8.00 -12.18 24.38
CA LEU A 472 -9.11 -11.23 24.31
C LEU A 472 -10.29 -11.68 25.18
N ALA A 473 -10.70 -12.95 25.08
CA ALA A 473 -11.78 -13.50 25.90
C ALA A 473 -11.51 -13.37 27.42
N ARG A 474 -10.26 -13.61 27.86
CA ARG A 474 -9.87 -13.36 29.26
C ARG A 474 -9.91 -11.89 29.64
N ALA A 475 -9.46 -10.99 28.76
CA ALA A 475 -9.55 -9.55 28.99
C ALA A 475 -11.01 -9.06 29.05
N GLU A 476 -11.93 -9.69 28.33
CA GLU A 476 -13.37 -9.44 28.43
C GLU A 476 -13.97 -9.97 29.74
N GLU A 477 -13.57 -11.17 30.19
CA GLU A 477 -13.93 -11.71 31.52
C GLU A 477 -13.44 -10.79 32.65
N GLU A 478 -12.17 -10.38 32.62
CA GLU A 478 -11.59 -9.42 33.57
C GLU A 478 -12.32 -8.07 33.52
N ARG A 479 -12.58 -7.50 32.33
CA ARG A 479 -13.35 -6.25 32.17
C ARG A 479 -14.75 -6.38 32.77
N ASN A 480 -15.42 -7.51 32.55
CA ASN A 480 -16.77 -7.74 33.08
C ASN A 480 -16.77 -7.92 34.60
N TRP A 481 -15.71 -8.52 35.17
CA TRP A 481 -15.47 -8.56 36.62
C TRP A 481 -15.27 -7.16 37.20
N PHE A 482 -14.36 -6.35 36.61
CA PHE A 482 -14.15 -4.95 37.02
C PHE A 482 -15.41 -4.09 36.90
N ALA A 483 -16.25 -4.33 35.88
CA ALA A 483 -17.53 -3.64 35.73
C ALA A 483 -18.50 -3.97 36.87
N GLY A 484 -18.55 -5.23 37.32
CA GLY A 484 -19.31 -5.64 38.52
C GLY A 484 -18.80 -4.98 39.80
N GLU A 485 -17.47 -4.92 39.98
CA GLU A 485 -16.83 -4.29 41.14
C GLU A 485 -17.10 -2.78 41.20
N VAL A 486 -16.99 -2.08 40.06
CA VAL A 486 -17.35 -0.65 39.94
C VAL A 486 -18.83 -0.41 40.26
N GLU A 487 -19.71 -1.32 39.85
CA GLU A 487 -21.14 -1.24 40.13
C GLU A 487 -21.49 -1.53 41.60
N GLY A 488 -20.67 -2.34 42.30
CA GLY A 488 -20.69 -2.49 43.76
C GLY A 488 -20.27 -1.21 44.46
N LEU A 489 -19.08 -0.69 44.13
CA LEU A 489 -18.52 0.54 44.70
C LEU A 489 -19.41 1.77 44.47
N ARG A 490 -20.14 1.85 43.36
CA ARG A 490 -21.19 2.87 43.12
C ARG A 490 -22.29 2.83 44.18
N LYS A 491 -22.82 1.64 44.48
CA LYS A 491 -23.90 1.47 45.47
C LYS A 491 -23.42 1.79 46.89
N GLU A 492 -22.18 1.46 47.22
CA GLU A 492 -21.55 1.91 48.46
C GLU A 492 -21.38 3.44 48.50
N THR A 493 -21.00 4.06 47.39
CA THR A 493 -20.85 5.52 47.26
C THR A 493 -22.20 6.24 47.38
N GLU A 494 -23.28 5.71 46.81
CA GLU A 494 -24.64 6.25 46.98
C GLU A 494 -25.11 6.12 48.43
N LYS A 495 -24.85 4.97 49.07
CA LYS A 495 -25.13 4.80 50.51
C LYS A 495 -24.34 5.78 51.38
N ALA A 496 -23.07 5.99 51.08
CA ALA A 496 -22.24 6.99 51.77
C ALA A 496 -22.74 8.42 51.57
N ARG A 497 -23.26 8.77 50.38
CA ARG A 497 -23.93 10.06 50.13
C ARG A 497 -25.23 10.22 50.91
N GLY A 498 -26.02 9.15 51.05
CA GLY A 498 -27.21 9.14 51.91
C GLY A 498 -26.86 9.45 53.36
N ASN A 499 -25.92 8.69 53.94
CA ASN A 499 -25.42 8.92 55.29
C ASN A 499 -24.85 10.35 55.49
N LEU A 500 -24.18 10.91 54.48
CA LEU A 500 -23.66 12.29 54.53
C LEU A 500 -24.79 13.33 54.55
N ALA A 501 -25.86 13.12 53.80
CA ALA A 501 -27.04 14.00 53.80
C ALA A 501 -27.76 13.98 55.17
N GLU A 502 -27.87 12.81 55.79
CA GLU A 502 -28.39 12.66 57.16
C GLU A 502 -27.48 13.39 58.19
N LEU A 503 -26.16 13.24 58.06
CA LEU A 503 -25.19 13.95 58.91
C LEU A 503 -25.27 15.48 58.73
N GLU A 504 -25.46 15.97 57.50
CA GLU A 504 -25.71 17.39 57.24
C GLU A 504 -27.02 17.89 57.85
N GLN A 505 -28.09 17.10 57.80
CA GLN A 505 -29.36 17.46 58.45
C GLN A 505 -29.17 17.56 59.97
N LEU A 506 -28.57 16.56 60.60
CA LEU A 506 -28.26 16.56 62.04
C LEU A 506 -27.38 17.76 62.45
N ARG A 507 -26.42 18.17 61.60
CA ARG A 507 -25.62 19.38 61.81
C ARG A 507 -26.45 20.67 61.76
N ARG A 508 -27.44 20.77 60.85
CA ARG A 508 -28.36 21.92 60.77
C ARG A 508 -29.29 21.97 61.99
N GLU A 509 -29.80 20.82 62.43
CA GLU A 509 -30.60 20.69 63.65
C GLU A 509 -29.78 21.10 64.89
N HIS A 510 -28.54 20.61 65.02
CA HIS A 510 -27.62 21.01 66.09
C HIS A 510 -27.33 22.51 66.10
N ALA A 511 -27.05 23.14 64.94
CA ALA A 511 -26.87 24.59 64.85
C ALA A 511 -28.13 25.38 65.26
N SER A 512 -29.33 24.86 64.98
CA SER A 512 -30.58 25.47 65.45
C SER A 512 -30.74 25.35 66.97
N LEU A 513 -30.31 24.25 67.57
CA LEU A 513 -30.31 24.02 69.02
C LEU A 513 -29.28 24.91 69.72
N GLN A 514 -28.06 25.03 69.20
CA GLN A 514 -27.05 25.96 69.72
C GLN A 514 -27.53 27.42 69.65
N SER A 515 -28.22 27.82 68.58
CA SER A 515 -28.81 29.16 68.45
C SER A 515 -29.86 29.42 69.54
N ARG A 516 -30.70 28.43 69.86
CA ARG A 516 -31.67 28.50 70.96
C ARG A 516 -31.03 28.47 72.34
N ILE A 517 -29.94 27.73 72.53
CA ILE A 517 -29.17 27.72 73.79
C ILE A 517 -28.58 29.10 74.04
N ALA A 518 -27.93 29.73 73.05
CA ALA A 518 -27.40 31.09 73.17
C ALA A 518 -28.49 32.14 73.45
N GLU A 519 -29.70 31.95 72.91
CA GLU A 519 -30.86 32.78 73.24
C GLU A 519 -31.31 32.58 74.70
N TYR A 520 -31.42 31.34 75.17
CA TYR A 520 -31.74 31.06 76.58
C TYR A 520 -30.66 31.56 77.55
N GLU A 521 -29.37 31.38 77.25
CA GLU A 521 -28.24 31.91 78.04
C GLU A 521 -28.33 33.44 78.17
N LYS A 522 -28.67 34.14 77.08
CA LYS A 522 -28.90 35.59 77.11
C LYS A 522 -30.11 35.98 77.96
N THR A 523 -31.21 35.22 77.93
CA THR A 523 -32.34 35.47 78.85
C THR A 523 -31.98 35.20 80.32
N LEU A 524 -31.11 34.22 80.59
CA LEU A 524 -30.62 33.92 81.92
C LEU A 524 -29.71 35.03 82.45
N GLN A 525 -28.76 35.52 81.63
CA GLN A 525 -27.90 36.66 81.98
C GLN A 525 -28.72 37.91 82.36
N ASN A 526 -29.73 38.25 81.57
CA ASN A 526 -30.64 39.37 81.89
C ASN A 526 -31.34 39.15 83.25
N ALA A 527 -31.89 37.95 83.49
CA ALA A 527 -32.56 37.62 84.74
C ALA A 527 -31.61 37.60 85.97
N GLU A 528 -30.34 37.25 85.78
CA GLU A 528 -29.31 37.35 86.82
C GLU A 528 -28.91 38.80 87.12
N GLU A 529 -28.87 39.66 86.11
CA GLU A 529 -28.63 41.09 86.26
C GLU A 529 -29.80 41.80 86.95
N ASP A 530 -31.05 41.49 86.57
CA ASP A 530 -32.26 41.93 87.28
C ASP A 530 -32.24 41.48 88.74
N ARG A 531 -31.87 40.22 89.02
CA ARG A 531 -31.70 39.69 90.38
C ARG A 531 -30.61 40.42 91.16
N ARG A 532 -29.48 40.77 90.53
CA ARG A 532 -28.42 41.61 91.14
C ARG A 532 -28.93 43.00 91.49
N GLN A 533 -29.65 43.66 90.59
CA GLN A 533 -30.25 44.97 90.85
C GLN A 533 -31.27 44.91 91.99
N MET A 534 -32.13 43.88 92.00
CA MET A 534 -33.10 43.66 93.07
C MET A 534 -32.43 43.41 94.43
N GLY A 535 -31.32 42.65 94.45
CA GLY A 535 -30.48 42.46 95.64
C GLY A 535 -29.84 43.76 96.13
N ALA A 536 -29.26 44.57 95.23
CA ALA A 536 -28.68 45.87 95.59
C ALA A 536 -29.74 46.84 96.14
N ASN A 537 -30.93 46.87 95.54
CA ASN A 537 -32.07 47.64 96.02
C ASN A 537 -32.52 47.18 97.42
N TYR A 538 -32.55 45.87 97.69
CA TYR A 538 -32.86 45.32 99.00
C TYR A 538 -31.83 45.72 100.07
N THR A 539 -30.53 45.64 99.77
CA THR A 539 -29.47 46.09 100.68
C THR A 539 -29.55 47.60 100.97
N ALA A 540 -29.87 48.42 99.96
CA ALA A 540 -30.09 49.86 100.15
C ALA A 540 -31.35 50.16 101.01
N LEU A 541 -32.37 49.29 100.95
CA LEU A 541 -33.55 49.34 101.81
C LEU A 541 -33.21 48.95 103.26
N GLN A 542 -32.42 47.90 103.47
CA GLN A 542 -31.92 47.52 104.81
C GLN A 542 -31.06 48.64 105.42
N ALA A 543 -30.17 49.27 104.65
CA ALA A 543 -29.37 50.40 105.13
C ALA A 543 -30.23 51.61 105.54
N ARG A 544 -31.36 51.86 104.85
CA ARG A 544 -32.36 52.86 105.26
C ARG A 544 -33.11 52.46 106.52
N ILE A 545 -33.47 51.19 106.67
CA ILE A 545 -34.12 50.68 107.90
C ILE A 545 -33.17 50.89 109.10
N ALA A 546 -31.89 50.54 108.97
CA ALA A 546 -30.89 50.77 110.02
C ALA A 546 -30.69 52.27 110.37
N ASP A 547 -30.74 53.17 109.39
CA ASP A 547 -30.74 54.63 109.63
C ASP A 547 -32.03 55.08 110.37
N TYR A 548 -33.19 54.53 110.04
CA TYR A 548 -34.43 54.80 110.78
C TYR A 548 -34.42 54.21 112.20
N GLU A 549 -33.86 53.02 112.41
CA GLU A 549 -33.69 52.40 113.72
C GLU A 549 -32.70 53.19 114.60
N ALA A 550 -31.58 53.65 114.03
CA ALA A 550 -30.63 54.51 114.74
C ALA A 550 -31.23 55.89 115.10
N ARG A 551 -32.14 56.42 114.27
CA ARG A 551 -32.93 57.62 114.60
C ARG A 551 -33.99 57.34 115.67
N LEU A 552 -34.61 56.16 115.65
CA LEU A 552 -35.60 55.74 116.65
C LEU A 552 -34.92 55.59 118.02
N ALA A 553 -33.74 54.95 118.07
CA ALA A 553 -32.93 54.84 119.29
C ALA A 553 -32.59 56.23 119.86
N LYS A 554 -32.15 57.18 119.03
CA LYS A 554 -31.92 58.58 119.45
C LYS A 554 -33.18 59.35 119.84
N ALA A 555 -34.37 58.92 119.39
CA ALA A 555 -35.64 59.47 119.85
C ALA A 555 -36.06 58.87 121.20
N GLN A 556 -35.76 57.59 121.44
CA GLN A 556 -36.00 56.90 122.72
C GLN A 556 -35.03 57.37 123.82
N GLU A 557 -33.77 57.61 123.47
CA GLU A 557 -32.77 58.26 124.33
C GLU A 557 -33.28 59.64 124.79
N ARG A 558 -33.80 60.45 123.86
CA ARG A 558 -34.46 61.73 124.14
C ARG A 558 -35.74 61.63 125.00
N THR A 559 -36.45 60.50 125.03
CA THR A 559 -37.59 60.34 125.96
C THR A 559 -37.16 60.19 127.41
N ALA A 560 -35.93 59.69 127.69
CA ALA A 560 -35.39 59.67 129.05
C ALA A 560 -35.04 61.08 129.57
N ASP A 561 -34.60 61.99 128.69
CA ASP A 561 -34.32 63.39 129.05
C ASP A 561 -35.57 64.16 129.51
N TYR A 562 -36.76 63.83 128.98
CA TYR A 562 -37.99 64.55 129.30
C TYR A 562 -38.49 64.30 130.74
N ASP A 563 -38.33 63.09 131.28
CA ASP A 563 -38.66 62.80 132.68
C ASP A 563 -37.70 63.53 133.65
N ALA A 564 -36.43 63.69 133.28
CA ALA A 564 -35.44 64.45 134.06
C ALA A 564 -35.65 65.98 133.99
N LEU A 565 -36.18 66.49 132.88
CA LEU A 565 -36.52 67.91 132.68
C LEU A 565 -37.68 68.38 133.56
N ALA A 566 -38.61 67.49 133.90
CA ALA A 566 -39.74 67.81 134.79
C ALA A 566 -39.30 68.15 136.23
N THR A 567 -38.13 67.68 136.69
CA THR A 567 -37.69 67.86 138.08
C THR A 567 -36.83 69.11 138.31
N ASN A 568 -36.11 69.60 137.28
CA ASN A 568 -35.00 70.53 137.49
C ASN A 568 -35.24 72.02 137.15
N LEU A 569 -36.28 72.38 136.37
CA LEU A 569 -36.50 73.80 136.01
C LEU A 569 -37.39 74.60 136.97
N ALA A 570 -37.83 74.00 138.08
CA ALA A 570 -38.31 74.76 139.24
C ALA A 570 -37.17 75.48 140.00
N ALA A 571 -35.89 75.17 139.69
CA ALA A 571 -34.72 75.63 140.42
C ALA A 571 -33.88 76.71 139.70
N MET A 572 -34.16 77.04 138.43
CA MET A 572 -33.37 77.99 137.62
C MET A 572 -34.04 79.34 137.37
N GLN A 573 -34.95 79.76 138.27
CA GLN A 573 -35.48 81.14 138.28
C GLN A 573 -34.52 82.17 138.89
N THR A 574 -33.23 81.82 139.06
CA THR A 574 -32.23 82.60 139.80
C THR A 574 -30.90 82.72 139.05
N ARG A 575 -30.83 83.66 138.09
CA ARG A 575 -29.62 84.31 137.52
C ARG A 575 -28.71 83.41 136.66
N VAL A 576 -28.53 83.61 135.34
CA VAL A 576 -28.21 84.80 134.52
C VAL A 576 -26.76 85.30 134.68
N SER A 577 -25.89 84.78 133.78
CA SER A 577 -24.64 85.34 133.21
C SER A 577 -23.96 84.18 132.45
N GLU A 578 -23.96 84.06 131.11
CA GLU A 578 -23.43 84.95 130.06
C GLU A 578 -21.93 85.28 130.23
N ALA A 579 -21.03 85.11 129.25
CA ALA A 579 -21.09 84.34 127.99
C ALA A 579 -19.67 84.13 127.40
N GLU A 580 -19.44 83.06 126.64
CA GLU A 580 -18.22 82.77 125.85
C GLU A 580 -18.61 82.11 124.50
N ALA A 581 -17.77 81.99 123.46
CA ALA A 581 -16.88 82.92 122.73
C ALA A 581 -16.18 82.14 121.57
N THR A 582 -16.09 82.69 120.34
CA THR A 582 -15.34 82.15 119.16
C THR A 582 -15.73 80.74 118.63
N GLY A 583 -15.35 80.20 117.45
CA GLY A 583 -14.65 80.69 116.24
C GLY A 583 -13.68 79.62 115.64
N ALA A 584 -13.39 79.47 114.33
CA ALA A 584 -13.96 79.98 113.06
C ALA A 584 -13.32 79.26 111.82
N ALA A 585 -13.84 79.49 110.59
CA ALA A 585 -13.25 79.16 109.25
C ALA A 585 -13.26 77.64 108.80
N ALA A 586 -13.14 77.22 107.53
CA ALA A 586 -13.13 77.79 106.15
C ALA A 586 -13.53 76.65 105.15
N ALA A 587 -14.35 76.79 104.08
CA ALA A 587 -14.31 77.55 102.82
C ALA A 587 -13.68 76.78 101.59
N PRO A 588 -14.16 76.93 100.32
CA PRO A 588 -14.18 75.82 99.34
C PRO A 588 -13.78 76.17 97.86
N THR A 589 -14.30 75.37 96.89
CA THR A 589 -14.53 75.65 95.43
C THR A 589 -13.40 75.34 94.38
N PRO A 590 -13.71 75.17 93.06
CA PRO A 590 -13.06 74.15 92.18
C PRO A 590 -12.63 74.67 90.77
N ALA A 591 -12.35 73.77 89.79
CA ALA A 591 -12.76 73.81 88.35
C ALA A 591 -11.82 73.06 87.35
N ARG A 592 -12.22 73.00 86.07
CA ARG A 592 -11.69 72.19 84.93
C ARG A 592 -11.33 73.07 83.72
N PRO A 593 -10.19 72.86 83.02
CA PRO A 593 -10.12 72.76 81.53
C PRO A 593 -8.94 71.83 81.07
N THR A 594 -8.31 71.76 79.87
CA THR A 594 -8.46 72.30 78.48
C THR A 594 -7.80 71.33 77.43
N LYS A 595 -7.84 71.65 76.12
CA LYS A 595 -6.96 71.19 75.00
C LYS A 595 -6.83 72.40 73.99
N PRO A 596 -6.31 72.35 72.73
CA PRO A 596 -5.53 71.35 71.95
C PRO A 596 -4.37 71.89 71.01
N ARG A 597 -3.65 70.98 70.31
CA ARG A 597 -3.26 71.04 68.85
C ARG A 597 -1.90 71.66 68.37
N LYS A 598 -1.36 71.06 67.27
CA LYS A 598 -0.28 71.47 66.31
C LYS A 598 1.19 71.20 66.78
N ALA A 599 2.21 71.05 65.90
CA ALA A 599 2.35 71.34 64.46
C ALA A 599 3.12 70.28 63.60
N LYS A 600 3.69 70.68 62.45
CA LYS A 600 4.13 69.89 61.26
C LYS A 600 5.68 69.82 61.13
N PRO A 601 6.28 68.89 60.34
CA PRO A 601 6.60 69.20 58.93
C PRO A 601 6.45 68.03 57.93
N ARG A 602 6.90 68.24 56.67
CA ARG A 602 6.86 67.30 55.53
C ARG A 602 8.18 66.54 55.37
N GLN A 603 8.15 65.36 54.74
CA GLN A 603 9.09 65.00 53.67
C GLN A 603 8.42 64.05 52.65
N THR A 604 8.95 64.02 51.43
CA THR A 604 8.44 63.25 50.27
C THR A 604 9.53 62.33 49.74
N LYS A 605 9.18 61.10 49.36
CA LYS A 605 9.97 60.22 48.48
C LYS A 605 9.05 59.21 47.79
N GLU A 606 9.50 58.71 46.64
CA GLU A 606 8.71 57.88 45.72
C GLU A 606 8.58 56.42 46.19
N VAL A 607 7.60 55.71 45.63
CA VAL A 607 7.28 54.32 45.99
C VAL A 607 7.39 53.44 44.74
N ILE A 608 8.26 52.43 44.79
CA ILE A 608 8.45 51.43 43.73
C ILE A 608 7.90 50.10 44.27
N GLY A 609 6.86 49.56 43.63
CA GLY A 609 6.16 48.37 44.11
C GLY A 609 6.87 47.05 43.80
N TYR A 610 6.46 46.00 44.53
CA TYR A 610 6.73 44.61 44.19
C TYR A 610 5.41 43.84 44.15
N ARG A 611 5.28 42.88 43.22
CA ARG A 611 4.10 42.02 43.10
C ARG A 611 4.53 40.54 43.04
N VAL A 612 3.89 39.73 43.87
CA VAL A 612 3.87 38.26 43.75
C VAL A 612 2.55 37.88 43.08
N THR A 613 2.55 36.88 42.21
CA THR A 613 1.41 36.55 41.32
C THR A 613 0.28 35.75 41.99
N GLN A 614 0.05 35.97 43.29
CA GLN A 614 -1.23 35.69 43.96
C GLN A 614 -1.60 36.87 44.89
N SER A 615 -2.45 37.75 44.38
CA SER A 615 -3.37 38.65 45.11
C SER A 615 -2.87 39.62 46.20
N ARG A 616 -1.59 39.65 46.57
CA ARG A 616 -1.04 40.61 47.56
C ARG A 616 0.00 41.56 46.97
N THR A 617 -0.11 42.84 47.35
CA THR A 617 0.84 43.92 47.07
C THR A 617 1.40 44.46 48.38
N PHE A 618 2.72 44.38 48.58
CA PHE A 618 3.37 44.87 49.80
C PHE A 618 3.89 46.31 49.63
N ARG A 619 4.04 47.04 50.75
CA ARG A 619 4.57 48.42 50.76
C ARG A 619 6.10 48.36 50.82
N ALA A 620 6.76 48.80 49.75
CA ALA A 620 8.21 48.66 49.62
C ALA A 620 9.01 49.53 50.60
N GLU A 621 10.12 48.97 51.05
CA GLU A 621 11.21 49.61 51.79
C GLU A 621 12.54 49.28 51.09
N VAL A 622 13.60 50.05 51.34
CA VAL A 622 14.87 49.88 50.62
C VAL A 622 15.66 48.71 51.20
N VAL A 623 15.58 47.56 50.52
CA VAL A 623 16.40 46.38 50.82
C VAL A 623 17.89 46.70 50.56
N PRO A 624 18.79 46.52 51.54
CA PRO A 624 20.23 46.73 51.34
C PRO A 624 20.82 45.75 50.32
N GLU A 625 21.92 46.13 49.67
CA GLU A 625 22.60 45.28 48.69
C GLU A 625 23.07 43.96 49.36
N GLY A 626 22.87 42.83 48.66
CA GLY A 626 23.14 41.49 49.21
C GLY A 626 22.13 40.96 50.25
N HIS A 627 20.90 41.50 50.31
CA HIS A 627 19.81 41.00 51.15
C HIS A 627 18.54 40.73 50.31
N ASP A 628 17.70 39.80 50.75
CA ASP A 628 16.37 39.53 50.20
C ASP A 628 15.25 40.15 51.04
N PRO A 629 14.10 40.50 50.44
CA PRO A 629 12.91 40.96 51.17
C PRO A 629 12.19 39.79 51.86
N LEU A 630 12.78 39.26 52.94
CA LEU A 630 12.23 38.14 53.71
C LEU A 630 10.79 38.40 54.20
N GLY A 631 10.43 39.68 54.43
CA GLY A 631 9.09 40.10 54.85
C GLY A 631 7.98 40.00 53.80
N VAL A 632 8.24 39.35 52.66
CA VAL A 632 7.20 38.86 51.74
C VAL A 632 6.57 37.55 52.24
N ILE A 633 7.26 36.81 53.12
CA ILE A 633 6.78 35.57 53.74
C ILE A 633 5.79 35.90 54.87
N GLU A 634 4.67 35.18 54.94
CA GLU A 634 3.63 35.44 55.93
C GLU A 634 4.12 35.18 57.36
N GLY A 635 3.83 36.11 58.27
CA GLY A 635 4.37 36.14 59.64
C GLY A 635 5.68 36.92 59.79
N ILE A 636 6.51 37.03 58.74
CA ILE A 636 7.74 37.85 58.78
C ILE A 636 7.40 39.33 58.57
N GLY A 637 7.01 40.04 59.62
CA GLY A 637 6.96 41.51 59.59
C GLY A 637 8.36 42.14 59.48
N ASN A 638 8.46 43.42 59.07
CA ASN A 638 9.73 44.15 58.96
C ASN A 638 10.60 44.01 60.23
N THR A 639 9.98 44.00 61.42
CA THR A 639 10.64 43.80 62.72
C THR A 639 11.37 42.46 62.85
N TYR A 640 10.85 41.39 62.23
CA TYR A 640 11.50 40.08 62.22
C TYR A 640 12.49 39.94 61.05
N GLN A 641 12.17 40.49 59.87
CA GLN A 641 13.14 40.60 58.76
C GLN A 641 14.43 41.30 59.22
N GLN A 642 14.32 42.43 59.92
CA GLN A 642 15.48 43.16 60.39
C GLN A 642 16.29 42.39 61.45
N LYS A 643 15.63 41.70 62.40
CA LYS A 643 16.31 40.81 63.35
C LYS A 643 17.06 39.66 62.65
N LEU A 644 16.47 39.07 61.60
CA LEU A 644 17.11 38.01 60.82
C LEU A 644 18.36 38.56 60.10
N TRP A 645 18.25 39.72 59.45
CA TRP A 645 19.38 40.40 58.80
C TRP A 645 20.51 40.74 59.78
N GLU A 646 20.17 41.25 60.98
CA GLU A 646 21.12 41.55 62.07
C GLU A 646 21.80 40.29 62.62
N ALA A 647 21.09 39.14 62.64
CA ALA A 647 21.64 37.83 62.98
C ALA A 647 22.39 37.12 61.82
N GLY A 648 22.55 37.79 60.68
CA GLY A 648 23.27 37.29 59.50
C GLY A 648 22.46 36.41 58.55
N ILE A 649 21.16 36.26 58.76
CA ILE A 649 20.22 35.51 57.89
C ILE A 649 19.62 36.52 56.90
N LYS A 650 20.20 36.64 55.71
CA LYS A 650 20.00 37.80 54.82
C LYS A 650 19.19 37.51 53.58
N THR A 651 19.32 36.30 53.06
CA THR A 651 18.69 35.80 51.83
C THR A 651 17.60 34.78 52.12
N PHE A 652 16.74 34.50 51.14
CA PHE A 652 15.81 33.36 51.23
C PHE A 652 16.56 32.03 51.36
N GLU A 653 17.78 31.94 50.84
CA GLU A 653 18.64 30.74 50.96
C GLU A 653 19.19 30.56 52.39
N ASP A 654 19.62 31.64 53.04
CA ASP A 654 19.98 31.61 54.47
C ASP A 654 18.79 31.17 55.34
N LEU A 655 17.60 31.72 55.07
CA LEU A 655 16.40 31.39 55.83
C LEU A 655 15.91 29.96 55.56
N ALA A 656 15.99 29.50 54.32
CA ALA A 656 15.65 28.13 53.91
C ALA A 656 16.57 27.05 54.51
N SER A 657 17.82 27.42 54.83
CA SER A 657 18.85 26.52 55.38
C SER A 657 19.04 26.64 56.90
N THR A 658 18.59 27.73 57.53
CA THR A 658 18.70 27.93 58.98
C THR A 658 17.79 26.95 59.76
N PRO A 659 18.32 26.18 60.73
CA PRO A 659 17.50 25.32 61.59
C PRO A 659 16.57 26.11 62.52
N GLN A 660 15.34 25.59 62.74
CA GLN A 660 14.32 26.20 63.59
C GLN A 660 14.83 26.67 64.97
N ALA A 661 15.70 25.88 65.62
CA ALA A 661 16.26 26.23 66.93
C ALA A 661 17.00 27.57 66.93
N ARG A 662 17.74 27.88 65.85
CA ARG A 662 18.46 29.15 65.68
C ARG A 662 17.51 30.31 65.34
N LEU A 663 16.41 30.05 64.63
CA LEU A 663 15.36 31.07 64.42
C LEU A 663 14.67 31.43 65.75
N ARG A 664 14.39 30.44 66.60
CA ARG A 664 13.82 30.63 67.94
C ARG A 664 14.74 31.47 68.84
N GLU A 665 16.04 31.18 68.82
CA GLU A 665 17.08 31.97 69.51
C GLU A 665 17.14 33.43 69.03
N VAL A 666 17.19 33.66 67.71
CA VAL A 666 17.27 35.01 67.10
C VAL A 666 16.01 35.85 67.33
N ILE A 667 14.83 35.24 67.22
CA ILE A 667 13.56 35.97 67.33
C ILE A 667 13.16 36.17 68.80
N GLY A 668 13.50 35.24 69.69
CA GLY A 668 13.27 35.33 71.13
C GLY A 668 11.81 35.05 71.55
N LYS A 669 11.09 34.26 70.76
CA LYS A 669 9.70 33.82 71.01
C LYS A 669 9.47 32.44 70.42
N ASP A 670 8.54 31.70 71.02
CA ASP A 670 7.92 30.56 70.35
C ASP A 670 6.95 31.07 69.27
N LEU A 671 7.26 30.71 68.01
CA LEU A 671 6.48 30.92 66.81
C LEU A 671 6.69 29.69 65.90
N GLU A 672 5.78 29.46 64.97
CA GLU A 672 5.89 28.37 64.00
C GLU A 672 6.80 28.77 62.82
N PHE A 673 8.11 28.59 63.00
CA PHE A 673 9.11 28.95 62.00
C PHE A 673 9.18 27.98 60.81
N ASP A 674 8.49 26.83 60.85
CA ASP A 674 8.58 25.83 59.77
C ASP A 674 7.93 26.31 58.47
N GLU A 675 6.78 27.00 58.55
CA GLU A 675 6.20 27.67 57.38
C GLU A 675 7.13 28.76 56.82
N TRP A 676 7.86 29.49 57.68
CA TRP A 676 8.85 30.48 57.21
C TRP A 676 9.98 29.81 56.41
N ILE A 677 10.46 28.65 56.86
CA ILE A 677 11.48 27.85 56.18
C ILE A 677 10.93 27.25 54.88
N VAL A 678 9.69 26.75 54.88
CA VAL A 678 9.02 26.15 53.71
C VAL A 678 8.75 27.18 52.62
N GLU A 679 8.26 28.36 52.99
CA GLU A 679 8.06 29.49 52.08
C GLU A 679 9.39 30.00 51.53
N ALA A 680 10.42 30.19 52.35
CA ALA A 680 11.76 30.55 51.89
C ALA A 680 12.28 29.53 50.85
N ARG A 681 12.08 28.22 51.09
CA ARG A 681 12.39 27.16 50.11
C ARG A 681 11.56 27.22 48.84
N ARG A 682 10.35 27.82 48.84
CA ARG A 682 9.54 28.04 47.62
C ARG A 682 10.07 29.24 46.81
N PHE A 683 10.54 30.30 47.47
CA PHE A 683 11.27 31.40 46.82
C PHE A 683 12.60 30.92 46.19
N VAL A 684 13.44 30.19 46.94
CA VAL A 684 14.73 29.65 46.43
C VAL A 684 14.53 28.72 45.22
N ARG A 685 13.48 27.87 45.23
CA ARG A 685 13.15 26.99 44.11
C ARG A 685 12.45 27.70 42.93
N GLY A 686 12.34 29.03 42.94
CA GLY A 686 11.75 29.81 41.86
C GLY A 686 10.23 29.63 41.65
N VAL A 687 9.55 29.00 42.61
CA VAL A 687 8.08 28.78 42.58
C VAL A 687 7.34 30.11 42.65
N TYR A 688 7.90 31.07 43.41
CA TYR A 688 7.45 32.46 43.45
C TYR A 688 8.44 33.37 42.73
N LYS A 689 7.94 34.22 41.83
CA LYS A 689 8.75 35.23 41.12
C LYS A 689 8.50 36.61 41.71
N LEU A 690 9.54 37.20 42.30
CA LEU A 690 9.52 38.58 42.79
C LEU A 690 9.66 39.55 41.60
N SER A 691 8.56 40.17 41.19
CA SER A 691 8.60 41.22 40.16
C SER A 691 8.94 42.59 40.77
N ARG A 692 10.08 43.17 40.37
CA ARG A 692 10.37 44.61 40.56
C ARG A 692 9.47 45.42 39.63
N ALA A 693 8.61 46.28 40.16
CA ALA A 693 7.82 47.21 39.35
C ALA A 693 8.63 48.48 38.99
N THR A 694 9.78 48.29 38.35
CA THR A 694 10.63 49.38 37.82
C THR A 694 10.41 49.54 36.33
N ALA A 695 10.09 50.76 35.88
CA ALA A 695 9.95 51.07 34.46
C ALA A 695 11.33 51.06 33.74
N GLY A 696 11.38 50.47 32.55
CA GLY A 696 12.59 50.36 31.72
C GLY A 696 12.99 48.91 31.48
N GLY A 697 12.70 48.40 30.28
CA GLY A 697 13.10 47.05 29.87
C GLY A 697 14.52 47.01 29.32
N THR A 698 15.29 45.98 29.70
CA THR A 698 16.57 45.65 29.06
C THR A 698 16.36 44.56 28.01
N ARG A 699 16.72 44.89 26.76
CA ARG A 699 16.51 44.05 25.58
C ARG A 699 17.50 42.87 25.59
N ARG A 700 17.03 41.63 25.83
CA ARG A 700 17.76 40.44 25.35
C ARG A 700 18.01 40.62 23.85
N LYS A 701 19.19 40.25 23.37
CA LYS A 701 19.50 40.31 21.94
C LYS A 701 18.48 39.43 21.21
N ALA A 702 17.76 39.99 20.25
CA ALA A 702 16.76 39.23 19.49
C ALA A 702 17.47 38.16 18.65
N ASP A 703 16.87 36.98 18.59
CA ASP A 703 17.39 35.87 17.79
C ASP A 703 17.06 36.06 16.31
N ASP A 704 17.90 35.52 15.43
CA ASP A 704 17.61 35.52 14.00
C ASP A 704 16.65 34.38 13.65
N LEU A 705 15.35 34.67 13.76
CA LEU A 705 14.30 33.72 13.42
C LEU A 705 14.33 33.28 11.94
N THR A 706 15.06 33.95 11.05
CA THR A 706 15.21 33.51 9.64
C THR A 706 16.13 32.29 9.47
N ARG A 707 16.73 31.80 10.57
CA ARG A 707 17.35 30.46 10.60
C ARG A 707 16.33 29.32 10.46
N ILE A 708 15.07 29.54 10.85
CA ILE A 708 14.00 28.55 10.80
C ILE A 708 13.50 28.40 9.36
N GLU A 709 13.51 27.18 8.82
CA GLU A 709 13.02 26.92 7.47
C GLU A 709 11.52 27.25 7.38
N GLY A 710 11.19 28.16 6.45
CA GLY A 710 9.85 28.72 6.30
C GLY A 710 9.68 30.14 6.84
N ILE A 711 10.55 30.62 7.75
CA ILE A 711 10.49 31.99 8.28
C ILE A 711 11.31 32.94 7.40
N GLY A 712 10.70 33.39 6.30
CA GLY A 712 11.26 34.48 5.50
C GLY A 712 11.25 35.83 6.24
N PRO A 713 12.00 36.86 5.78
CA PRO A 713 12.13 38.15 6.48
C PRO A 713 10.80 38.82 6.84
N LYS A 714 9.78 38.75 5.97
CA LYS A 714 8.43 39.28 6.27
C LYS A 714 7.73 38.56 7.43
N ILE A 715 7.94 37.25 7.56
CA ILE A 715 7.38 36.41 8.63
C ILE A 715 8.14 36.68 9.93
N ARG A 716 9.47 36.80 9.89
CA ARG A 716 10.26 37.31 11.03
C ARG A 716 9.70 38.65 11.52
N ASP A 717 9.50 39.61 10.61
CA ASP A 717 9.06 40.95 10.99
C ASP A 717 7.63 40.96 11.57
N ALA A 718 6.75 40.07 11.11
CA ALA A 718 5.43 39.84 11.68
C ALA A 718 5.50 39.24 13.10
N LEU A 719 6.31 38.19 13.30
CA LEU A 719 6.53 37.56 14.61
C LEU A 719 7.16 38.55 15.61
N VAL A 720 8.14 39.33 15.17
CA VAL A 720 8.78 40.40 15.96
C VAL A 720 7.77 41.49 16.34
N ALA A 721 6.85 41.86 15.44
CA ALA A 721 5.77 42.81 15.75
C ALA A 721 4.75 42.24 16.77
N ALA A 722 4.53 40.92 16.76
CA ALA A 722 3.76 40.20 17.79
C ALA A 722 4.54 39.96 19.10
N GLY A 723 5.79 40.41 19.20
CA GLY A 723 6.66 40.27 20.37
C GLY A 723 7.50 38.99 20.42
N ILE A 724 7.27 38.05 19.50
CA ILE A 724 8.05 36.81 19.36
C ILE A 724 9.42 37.17 18.76
N THR A 725 10.42 37.28 19.65
CA THR A 725 11.73 37.88 19.35
C THR A 725 12.92 37.00 19.74
N THR A 726 12.68 35.80 20.26
CA THR A 726 13.69 34.79 20.61
C THR A 726 13.21 33.39 20.19
N PHE A 727 14.13 32.43 20.06
CA PHE A 727 13.75 31.03 19.83
C PHE A 727 12.93 30.46 21.01
N GLU A 728 13.23 30.87 22.25
CA GLU A 728 12.42 30.53 23.44
C GLU A 728 10.95 30.94 23.27
N ALA A 729 10.70 32.13 22.71
CA ALA A 729 9.36 32.65 22.46
C ALA A 729 8.66 31.97 21.27
N LEU A 730 9.42 31.38 20.34
CA LEU A 730 8.90 30.65 19.17
C LEU A 730 8.59 29.18 19.50
N GLU A 731 9.39 28.53 20.35
CA GLU A 731 9.06 27.20 20.93
C GLU A 731 7.80 27.28 21.80
N ALA A 732 7.65 28.35 22.60
CA ALA A 732 6.52 28.53 23.52
C ALA A 732 5.24 29.10 22.88
N ALA A 733 5.29 29.58 21.64
CA ALA A 733 4.11 30.08 20.93
C ALA A 733 3.26 28.94 20.36
N THR A 734 1.93 29.02 20.54
CA THR A 734 1.02 28.03 19.94
C THR A 734 0.78 28.32 18.46
N GLU A 735 0.42 27.29 17.69
CA GLU A 735 0.08 27.41 16.26
C GLU A 735 -0.95 28.53 15.98
N GLY A 736 -2.00 28.65 16.80
CA GLY A 736 -2.98 29.73 16.70
C GLY A 736 -2.41 31.13 16.98
N GLN A 737 -1.40 31.26 17.84
CA GLN A 737 -0.67 32.52 18.06
C GLN A 737 0.24 32.85 16.88
N LEU A 738 0.87 31.85 16.26
CA LEU A 738 1.71 32.03 15.07
C LEU A 738 0.87 32.45 13.85
N HIS A 739 -0.28 31.82 13.64
CA HIS A 739 -1.25 32.24 12.63
C HIS A 739 -1.71 33.69 12.86
N ALA A 740 -2.18 34.03 14.06
CA ALA A 740 -2.63 35.39 14.38
C ALA A 740 -1.51 36.45 14.20
N ALA A 741 -0.26 36.11 14.50
CA ALA A 741 0.89 36.99 14.31
C ALA A 741 1.17 37.28 12.82
N ILE A 742 1.06 36.28 11.93
CA ILE A 742 1.30 36.49 10.50
C ILE A 742 0.09 37.11 9.77
N GLU A 743 -1.13 36.80 10.20
CA GLU A 743 -2.36 37.40 9.67
C GLU A 743 -2.43 38.91 9.99
N ALA A 744 -1.97 39.32 11.17
CA ALA A 744 -1.83 40.74 11.54
C ALA A 744 -0.86 41.51 10.62
N ALA A 745 0.05 40.83 9.92
CA ALA A 745 0.92 41.39 8.89
C ALA A 745 0.41 41.18 7.44
N GLY A 746 -0.81 40.68 7.28
CA GLY A 746 -1.43 40.43 5.97
C GLY A 746 -0.94 39.15 5.26
N ILE A 747 -0.35 38.20 5.99
CA ILE A 747 0.14 36.93 5.44
C ILE A 747 -0.84 35.81 5.85
N SER A 748 -1.66 35.34 4.91
CA SER A 748 -2.68 34.31 5.14
C SER A 748 -2.25 32.87 4.79
N PHE A 749 -1.03 32.68 4.27
CA PHE A 749 -0.54 31.37 3.84
C PHE A 749 0.92 31.15 4.22
N ALA A 750 1.14 30.29 5.22
CA ALA A 750 2.45 29.81 5.64
C ALA A 750 2.33 28.33 6.08
N PRO A 751 2.34 27.37 5.14
CA PRO A 751 2.02 25.97 5.42
C PRO A 751 3.12 25.22 6.20
N SER A 752 4.19 25.90 6.62
CA SER A 752 5.28 25.39 7.45
C SER A 752 5.16 25.74 8.94
N ILE A 753 4.15 26.52 9.36
CA ILE A 753 3.91 26.86 10.78
C ILE A 753 4.03 25.67 11.75
N PRO A 754 3.46 24.47 11.46
CA PRO A 754 3.53 23.33 12.37
C PRO A 754 4.96 22.88 12.74
N THR A 755 5.96 23.18 11.90
CA THR A 755 7.36 22.81 12.18
C THR A 755 8.13 23.89 12.93
N TRP A 756 7.70 25.15 12.92
CA TRP A 756 8.51 26.28 13.42
C TRP A 756 8.84 26.17 14.92
N SER A 757 7.88 25.79 15.76
CA SER A 757 8.13 25.60 17.20
C SER A 757 9.03 24.40 17.48
N ARG A 758 8.96 23.34 16.65
CA ARG A 758 9.82 22.14 16.74
C ARG A 758 11.25 22.44 16.27
N GLN A 759 11.41 23.20 15.19
CA GLN A 759 12.70 23.74 14.74
C GLN A 759 13.33 24.65 15.80
N ALA A 760 12.54 25.55 16.42
CA ALA A 760 13.02 26.44 17.48
C ALA A 760 13.49 25.67 18.73
N ALA A 761 12.81 24.57 19.10
CA ALA A 761 13.18 23.75 20.25
C ALA A 761 14.62 23.18 20.18
N TYR A 762 15.10 22.81 18.98
CA TYR A 762 16.51 22.39 18.81
C TYR A 762 17.47 23.56 19.05
N LEU A 763 17.16 24.75 18.54
CA LEU A 763 18.00 25.94 18.71
C LEU A 763 18.02 26.45 20.15
N VAL A 764 16.91 26.36 20.89
CA VAL A 764 16.85 26.65 22.34
C VAL A 764 17.74 25.70 23.14
N ARG A 765 17.84 24.43 22.72
CA ARG A 765 18.68 23.40 23.35
C ARG A 765 20.15 23.47 22.93
N GLY A 766 20.48 24.28 21.92
CA GLY A 766 21.82 24.34 21.31
C GLY A 766 22.17 23.11 20.46
N ASP A 767 21.19 22.27 20.10
CA ASP A 767 21.39 21.06 19.31
C ASP A 767 21.40 21.38 17.81
N GLU A 768 22.51 21.97 17.36
CA GLU A 768 22.73 22.31 15.95
C GLU A 768 22.76 21.05 15.05
N ALA A 769 23.13 19.88 15.58
CA ALA A 769 23.17 18.65 14.81
C ALA A 769 21.77 18.11 14.54
N GLY A 770 20.94 17.96 15.59
CA GLY A 770 19.53 17.58 15.46
C GLY A 770 18.70 18.59 14.67
N PHE A 771 19.03 19.88 14.76
CA PHE A 771 18.42 20.93 13.94
C PHE A 771 18.65 20.70 12.43
N GLN A 772 19.89 20.45 12.01
CA GLN A 772 20.23 20.21 10.60
C GLN A 772 19.67 18.86 10.10
N GLU A 773 19.70 17.80 10.92
CA GLU A 773 19.11 16.50 10.58
C GLU A 773 17.57 16.59 10.44
N TYR A 774 16.92 17.39 11.28
CA TYR A 774 15.48 17.63 11.20
C TYR A 774 15.11 18.42 9.94
N ILE A 775 15.81 19.51 9.62
CA ILE A 775 15.61 20.27 8.38
C ILE A 775 15.85 19.41 7.14
N ALA A 776 16.86 18.52 7.15
CA ALA A 776 17.13 17.61 6.04
C ALA A 776 16.01 16.58 5.78
N ARG A 777 14.99 16.50 6.63
CA ARG A 777 13.78 15.68 6.48
C ARG A 777 12.53 16.49 6.13
N LEU A 778 12.64 17.81 5.96
CA LEU A 778 11.51 18.68 5.64
C LEU A 778 11.43 18.97 4.13
N THR A 779 10.27 18.70 3.52
CA THR A 779 10.02 19.04 2.11
C THR A 779 9.39 20.43 2.02
N ALA A 780 10.28 21.43 1.95
CA ALA A 780 10.00 22.86 2.02
C ALA A 780 9.34 23.27 3.37
N GLY A 781 10.04 23.00 4.47
CA GLY A 781 9.64 23.37 5.83
C GLY A 781 8.47 22.57 6.41
N ARG A 782 8.16 21.40 5.86
CA ARG A 782 7.01 20.55 6.23
C ARG A 782 7.41 19.09 6.36
N GLU A 783 6.81 18.41 7.32
CA GLU A 783 6.86 16.94 7.43
C GLU A 783 5.96 16.33 6.34
N GLU A 784 6.37 15.17 5.78
CA GLU A 784 5.64 14.44 4.72
C GLU A 784 4.59 13.45 5.27
#